data_AF-A0A485KFK4-F1
#
_entry.id   AF-A0A485KFK4-F1
#
_cell.length_a   1.000
_cell.length_b   1.000
_cell.length_c   1.000
_cell.angle_alpha   90.00
_cell.angle_beta   90.00
_cell.angle_gamma   90.00
#
_symmetry.space_group_name_H-M   'P 1'
#
loop_
_entity.id
_entity.type
_entity.pdbx_description
1 polymer ?
#
loop_
_entity_poly.entity_id
_entity_poly.type
_entity_poly.pdbx_seq_one_letter_code
_entity_poly.pdbx_strand_id
1 'polypeptide(L)'
;MTSMPSIDMALHETEEWAAMTSPMDQSVSGFDDGAASSATEEDYYSSADTSSGGRGQLLHWDRTRHPRRLVAVPESAPADPRYFRGRLVRWPGIILMAGAAITAIALITSASISARNAMEARTDDANHRFKIGGKGPSVVPVPDGPDGSHNPDAYPARCTPFKEPPLGPNPPLLMVACAMPNYVSKNGRLFAEGPNGASVALGIKGINWSGMETSAAIPFGLWANSVNGTTLFEIATFLAANRFNSVRLPLSIAHILANQRPTTSFVNTHENKALNLTSYLATIGSIVTALAFRNISVLLDLHTLSPTNTGALAWTTPADQAAFLRAVDTLTGAFCSPAYWNVLGIDVKNEPYAATWGDNSATDFRLHAQTIGDRMLAACPTWVAFVGGISLPRRLTIDGREYNFSDWWGGGLQEAAAAPVQLALPHKLVYSPHYYSPAVYPQLYFLKSGTLQGDLILGFTELDDASLRARVHTTAEYMFGYLRSTQGSAVILGEFGGLYTQDAHPMKTTQRVTKFLIDEMKQPGYGGGYLWALNPESAYQYNPSDTHVTLAEGLLTTNWLRANEPFVEAMTGMDSHGRYDITRKQIYIGFGTYIININKHAVVGLPSTIGLPVTSVHSIDTEARTFVKNTSTDRASLSRFCGRHSGLVSVDQLLISGGESRLLNVFDVDANAPCTQFRPPTTVPLRRWHCIPLSQETNRLTDSVTLAQHLWSATFRMSVRVPPVGTKPVRKQPLRLASYSDVNDGNGDMDEHGSNPAMCSLVDKREVCAQVLRQGLVQSFVDLFYLVHRVDTTLAPDGHEKKEPVAISPAQMKFLRDNLTTAEKARRQGDVIQVFESYERLAVHFMGLQDLRTGVFFYEKCLEIARLSRNQDFELAALENLGNAYYGLKEYHKAKENHENHLALVKVLRGGGGDQATATAELSKVYEQVALTHEAKAEYDLAIGIHVKFLQCAQEAQDVANVAAGHYRIGVCYNAMDQATDALVYLKDYLVMCKNMSDIEGECKAYAALATTFEALGHSQQAMEYLKEYLITAEKIENIVAQAEACRRLGLLYSASREFGLATEMMERNFDLIKNAAKNDTRLLDQARISLGVIRAHQKFGTFVEFVTSDVHGFLNWKASRTIEPKTQQA
;
A
#
# COMPACT_ATOMS: atom_id res chain seq x y z
N MET A 1 88.51 -12.60 -3.88
CA MET A 1 87.71 -13.72 -4.42
C MET A 1 86.29 -13.19 -4.54
N THR A 2 85.83 -12.68 -5.69
CA THR A 2 85.50 -13.35 -6.99
C THR A 2 84.08 -13.96 -6.98
N SER A 3 83.18 -13.66 -7.92
CA SER A 3 83.34 -12.83 -9.13
C SER A 3 82.03 -12.28 -9.75
N MET A 4 82.20 -11.19 -10.52
CA MET A 4 81.38 -10.60 -11.60
C MET A 4 80.90 -11.61 -12.69
N PRO A 5 80.04 -11.23 -13.69
CA PRO A 5 79.75 -9.89 -14.28
C PRO A 5 78.27 -9.46 -14.31
N SER A 6 77.82 -8.21 -14.52
CA SER A 6 78.35 -6.89 -15.00
C SER A 6 78.21 -6.53 -16.49
N ILE A 7 77.47 -5.44 -16.76
CA ILE A 7 77.54 -4.41 -17.83
C ILE A 7 76.21 -3.59 -17.71
N ASP A 8 76.18 -2.31 -17.32
CA ASP A 8 76.70 -1.07 -17.96
C ASP A 8 75.84 -0.64 -19.18
N MET A 9 75.55 0.64 -19.45
CA MET A 9 76.13 1.94 -19.03
C MET A 9 75.06 3.06 -19.21
N ALA A 10 75.15 4.32 -18.73
CA ALA A 10 75.62 4.93 -17.47
C ALA A 10 75.40 6.48 -17.52
N LEU A 11 75.49 7.18 -16.36
CA LEU A 11 75.76 8.63 -16.18
C LEU A 11 74.66 9.66 -16.58
N HIS A 12 74.64 10.91 -16.06
CA HIS A 12 75.44 11.65 -15.04
C HIS A 12 74.46 12.09 -13.88
N GLU A 13 74.59 13.07 -12.96
CA GLU A 13 75.51 14.21 -12.70
C GLU A 13 75.60 14.55 -11.17
N THR A 14 75.50 15.84 -10.77
CA THR A 14 75.83 16.49 -9.46
C THR A 14 74.73 17.47 -8.98
N GLU A 15 74.78 18.21 -7.84
CA GLU A 15 75.20 18.02 -6.42
C GLU A 15 74.80 19.33 -5.64
N GLU A 16 75.44 19.67 -4.49
CA GLU A 16 75.20 20.80 -3.55
C GLU A 16 73.87 20.74 -2.71
N TRP A 17 73.77 20.96 -1.38
CA TRP A 17 74.42 21.82 -0.34
C TRP A 17 73.88 23.28 -0.31
N ALA A 18 73.55 23.93 0.82
CA ALA A 18 73.40 23.50 2.23
C ALA A 18 72.57 24.50 3.11
N ALA A 19 72.01 23.97 4.22
CA ALA A 19 71.84 24.49 5.60
C ALA A 19 71.51 25.98 5.99
N MET A 20 70.95 26.11 7.22
CA MET A 20 70.77 27.35 8.05
C MET A 20 69.64 28.32 7.58
N THR A 21 68.98 29.14 8.42
CA THR A 21 69.12 29.50 9.86
C THR A 21 67.75 29.86 10.49
N SER A 22 67.68 30.05 11.81
CA SER A 22 66.59 30.77 12.52
C SER A 22 67.19 31.97 13.29
N PRO A 23 66.42 33.05 13.55
CA PRO A 23 66.11 33.37 14.96
C PRO A 23 64.73 34.02 15.23
N MET A 24 64.42 34.19 16.52
CA MET A 24 63.36 35.06 17.11
C MET A 24 63.80 36.56 17.00
N ASP A 25 63.01 37.61 17.27
CA ASP A 25 62.42 37.99 18.57
C ASP A 25 61.87 39.45 18.52
N GLN A 26 61.30 39.93 19.64
CA GLN A 26 61.08 41.31 20.11
C GLN A 26 59.79 42.07 19.76
N SER A 27 59.20 42.90 20.65
CA SER A 27 58.97 42.85 22.12
C SER A 27 58.19 44.12 22.58
N VAL A 28 57.82 44.25 23.87
CA VAL A 28 57.36 45.51 24.57
C VAL A 28 55.93 45.95 24.20
N SER A 29 55.01 46.37 25.09
CA SER A 29 54.93 46.41 26.57
C SER A 29 53.47 46.59 27.06
N GLY A 30 53.14 46.05 28.24
CA GLY A 30 52.36 46.72 29.30
C GLY A 30 50.93 47.20 29.01
N PHE A 31 50.24 47.89 29.93
CA PHE A 31 50.20 47.79 31.41
C PHE A 31 48.92 48.53 31.88
N ASP A 32 48.24 48.02 32.92
CA ASP A 32 47.05 48.60 33.60
C ASP A 32 45.76 48.91 32.80
N ASP A 33 44.65 48.90 33.57
CA ASP A 33 43.34 49.56 33.40
C ASP A 33 42.51 49.44 32.09
N GLY A 34 41.17 49.43 32.16
CA GLY A 34 40.33 49.52 33.36
C GLY A 34 38.87 49.92 33.11
N ALA A 35 38.06 48.96 32.65
CA ALA A 35 36.58 48.98 32.72
C ALA A 35 35.79 50.06 31.93
N ALA A 36 34.46 49.96 32.07
CA ALA A 36 33.44 51.00 31.90
C ALA A 36 33.14 51.58 30.48
N SER A 37 32.44 50.77 29.68
CA SER A 37 31.05 51.10 29.33
C SER A 37 30.20 49.83 29.55
N SER A 38 29.16 49.72 30.40
CA SER A 38 28.18 50.66 31.01
C SER A 38 27.51 51.55 29.96
N ALA A 39 26.19 51.63 29.86
CA ALA A 39 25.17 51.72 30.92
C ALA A 39 23.79 51.33 30.35
N THR A 40 22.69 51.05 31.08
CA THR A 40 22.35 50.72 32.50
C THR A 40 20.91 50.08 32.40
N GLU A 41 20.23 49.50 33.40
CA GLU A 41 19.74 50.08 34.67
C GLU A 41 19.06 51.46 34.43
N GLU A 42 17.86 51.81 34.91
CA GLU A 42 16.95 51.31 35.96
C GLU A 42 15.49 51.33 35.38
N ASP A 43 14.56 50.44 35.71
CA ASP A 43 13.71 50.31 36.93
C ASP A 43 12.54 51.34 37.06
N TYR A 44 11.50 51.00 37.83
CA TYR A 44 10.31 51.78 38.21
C TYR A 44 9.33 52.28 37.11
N TYR A 45 8.11 51.70 37.05
CA TYR A 45 6.89 52.32 37.64
C TYR A 45 5.61 51.45 37.56
N SER A 46 4.89 51.36 38.70
CA SER A 46 3.43 51.19 38.90
C SER A 46 2.55 50.22 38.06
N SER A 47 2.03 49.19 38.76
CA SER A 47 0.58 48.89 39.02
C SER A 47 -0.43 48.52 37.90
N ALA A 48 -1.51 47.73 38.10
CA ALA A 48 -1.97 46.75 39.12
C ALA A 48 -3.45 46.33 38.73
N ASP A 49 -4.14 45.29 39.20
CA ASP A 49 -3.85 44.05 39.97
C ASP A 49 -4.53 42.87 39.20
N THR A 50 -5.27 41.82 39.62
CA THR A 50 -5.88 41.24 40.85
C THR A 50 -5.96 39.70 40.69
N SER A 51 -6.06 38.86 41.72
CA SER A 51 -5.65 38.94 43.14
C SER A 51 -5.71 37.54 43.79
N SER A 52 -4.84 37.23 44.76
CA SER A 52 -4.96 36.17 45.81
C SER A 52 -5.13 34.67 45.42
N GLY A 53 -4.58 33.72 46.21
CA GLY A 53 -4.82 32.28 45.97
C GLY A 53 -4.27 31.23 46.97
N GLY A 54 -3.02 31.32 47.44
CA GLY A 54 -2.38 30.37 48.38
C GLY A 54 -1.96 29.01 47.75
N ARG A 55 -0.67 28.64 47.63
CA ARG A 55 0.41 28.36 48.62
C ARG A 55 0.25 27.07 49.45
N GLY A 56 1.29 26.20 49.39
CA GLY A 56 1.58 25.20 50.44
C GLY A 56 2.36 23.98 49.95
N GLN A 57 3.71 24.02 49.91
CA GLN A 57 4.54 22.85 49.55
C GLN A 57 5.88 22.79 50.31
N LEU A 58 6.38 21.55 50.47
CA LEU A 58 7.77 21.12 50.70
C LEU A 58 8.51 21.48 52.02
N LEU A 59 8.59 20.45 52.88
CA LEU A 59 9.82 19.78 53.37
C LEU A 59 11.12 20.59 53.58
N HIS A 60 11.63 20.54 54.82
CA HIS A 60 12.99 20.06 55.12
C HIS A 60 13.12 19.72 56.63
N TRP A 61 13.94 18.71 56.99
CA TRP A 61 14.81 18.68 58.18
C TRP A 61 15.72 17.42 58.15
N ASP A 62 16.75 17.39 59.00
CA ASP A 62 17.88 16.46 59.08
C ASP A 62 18.02 15.91 60.54
N ARG A 63 18.76 14.80 60.75
CA ARG A 63 19.78 14.57 61.82
C ARG A 63 19.91 13.16 62.47
N THR A 64 20.98 12.46 62.08
CA THR A 64 22.08 11.86 62.92
C THR A 64 21.88 10.87 64.11
N ARG A 65 22.92 9.99 64.25
CA ARG A 65 23.63 9.45 65.47
C ARG A 65 23.37 8.01 66.01
N HIS A 66 24.48 7.25 66.13
CA HIS A 66 24.71 6.06 67.00
C HIS A 66 24.88 6.46 68.50
N PRO A 67 24.93 5.55 69.53
CA PRO A 67 26.07 4.59 69.76
C PRO A 67 25.87 3.32 70.65
N ARG A 68 26.79 2.32 70.60
CA ARG A 68 27.58 1.71 71.74
C ARG A 68 28.39 0.44 71.33
N ARG A 69 29.13 -0.19 72.26
CA ARG A 69 30.46 -0.85 72.06
C ARG A 69 30.81 -1.87 73.18
N LEU A 70 31.64 -2.90 72.91
CA LEU A 70 32.66 -3.62 73.74
C LEU A 70 33.39 -4.65 72.79
N VAL A 71 34.73 -4.86 72.65
CA VAL A 71 35.92 -5.03 73.55
C VAL A 71 36.09 -6.50 74.01
N ALA A 72 37.24 -7.21 73.97
CA ALA A 72 38.70 -6.83 73.92
C ALA A 72 39.60 -7.73 73.00
N VAL A 73 40.92 -7.80 73.24
CA VAL A 73 42.01 -8.64 72.61
C VAL A 73 43.04 -9.03 73.70
N PRO A 74 44.00 -9.99 73.51
CA PRO A 74 45.33 -9.74 72.88
C PRO A 74 45.88 -11.01 72.12
N GLU A 75 47.16 -11.30 71.77
CA GLU A 75 48.49 -10.65 71.87
C GLU A 75 49.54 -11.27 70.88
N SER A 76 50.79 -10.76 70.91
CA SER A 76 52.09 -11.36 70.47
C SER A 76 52.55 -11.30 68.99
N ALA A 77 53.87 -11.12 68.81
CA ALA A 77 54.67 -10.90 67.59
C ALA A 77 56.17 -11.20 67.95
N PRO A 78 57.23 -10.97 67.12
CA PRO A 78 57.31 -10.51 65.72
C PRO A 78 58.28 -11.34 64.80
N ALA A 79 58.41 -10.98 63.51
CA ALA A 79 59.64 -11.15 62.70
C ALA A 79 59.55 -10.45 61.31
N ASP A 80 60.71 -10.12 60.73
CA ASP A 80 60.90 -9.55 59.36
C ASP A 80 61.38 -10.69 58.39
N PRO A 81 61.91 -10.51 57.15
CA PRO A 81 61.44 -11.31 56.02
C PRO A 81 62.54 -12.17 55.34
N ARG A 82 62.16 -12.79 54.21
CA ARG A 82 62.97 -13.49 53.17
C ARG A 82 63.05 -15.02 53.31
N TYR A 83 62.70 -15.69 52.20
CA TYR A 83 62.86 -17.13 51.91
C TYR A 83 62.07 -18.11 52.82
N PHE A 84 61.70 -19.33 52.40
CA PHE A 84 61.99 -20.05 51.15
C PHE A 84 60.70 -20.53 50.43
N ARG A 85 60.86 -21.16 49.25
CA ARG A 85 59.79 -21.49 48.28
C ARG A 85 58.85 -22.63 48.71
N GLY A 86 57.55 -22.49 48.42
CA GLY A 86 56.56 -23.57 48.30
C GLY A 86 55.66 -23.33 47.07
N ARG A 87 55.29 -24.39 46.32
CA ARG A 87 54.51 -24.26 45.08
C ARG A 87 53.02 -23.98 45.37
N LEU A 88 52.43 -23.01 44.66
CA LEU A 88 51.00 -23.00 44.35
C LEU A 88 50.81 -23.09 42.84
N VAL A 89 50.01 -24.06 42.39
CA VAL A 89 49.75 -24.33 40.97
C VAL A 89 48.69 -23.36 40.47
N ARG A 90 49.08 -22.42 39.60
CA ARG A 90 48.13 -21.62 38.82
C ARG A 90 47.45 -22.53 37.80
N TRP A 91 46.18 -22.87 38.02
CA TRP A 91 45.34 -23.55 37.03
C TRP A 91 45.01 -22.59 35.88
N PRO A 92 45.50 -22.81 34.63
CA PRO A 92 45.22 -21.90 33.53
C PRO A 92 43.72 -21.82 33.20
N GLY A 93 43.00 -22.92 33.40
CA GLY A 93 41.58 -23.07 33.08
C GLY A 93 40.66 -22.05 33.76
N ILE A 94 40.96 -21.58 34.97
CA ILE A 94 40.08 -20.58 35.64
C ILE A 94 40.22 -19.20 34.99
N ILE A 95 41.45 -18.81 34.62
CA ILE A 95 41.69 -17.55 33.90
C ILE A 95 41.19 -17.66 32.45
N LEU A 96 41.31 -18.84 31.82
CA LEU A 96 40.74 -19.12 30.50
C LEU A 96 39.20 -19.08 30.52
N MET A 97 38.56 -19.66 31.53
CA MET A 97 37.10 -19.61 31.73
C MET A 97 36.62 -18.18 32.00
N ALA A 98 37.32 -17.42 32.84
CA ALA A 98 36.99 -16.02 33.08
C ALA A 98 37.17 -15.16 31.81
N GLY A 99 38.25 -15.38 31.06
CA GLY A 99 38.50 -14.74 29.77
C GLY A 99 37.41 -15.09 28.76
N ALA A 100 37.10 -16.37 28.57
CA ALA A 100 36.05 -16.84 27.67
C ALA A 100 34.66 -16.32 28.08
N ALA A 101 34.35 -16.24 29.38
CA ALA A 101 33.11 -15.64 29.88
C ALA A 101 33.06 -14.12 29.61
N ILE A 102 34.16 -13.39 29.80
CA ILE A 102 34.24 -11.96 29.49
C ILE A 102 34.13 -11.71 27.97
N THR A 103 34.80 -12.51 27.14
CA THR A 103 34.68 -12.44 25.68
C THR A 103 33.27 -12.83 25.21
N ALA A 104 32.65 -13.86 25.80
CA ALA A 104 31.27 -14.22 25.51
C ALA A 104 30.31 -13.10 25.92
N ILE A 105 30.46 -12.50 27.11
CA ILE A 105 29.67 -11.33 27.54
C ILE A 105 29.90 -10.14 26.60
N ALA A 106 31.14 -9.87 26.16
CA ALA A 106 31.43 -8.80 25.22
C ALA A 106 30.80 -9.04 23.84
N LEU A 107 30.85 -10.28 23.32
CA LEU A 107 30.20 -10.67 22.06
C LEU A 107 28.67 -10.63 22.18
N ILE A 108 28.10 -11.15 23.28
CA ILE A 108 26.67 -11.05 23.59
C ILE A 108 26.23 -9.59 23.72
N THR A 109 27.06 -8.71 24.30
CA THR A 109 26.76 -7.27 24.42
C THR A 109 26.86 -6.57 23.06
N SER A 110 27.88 -6.90 22.25
CA SER A 110 28.02 -6.42 20.87
C SER A 110 26.85 -6.85 20.00
N ALA A 111 26.46 -8.13 20.06
CA ALA A 111 25.25 -8.69 19.46
C ALA A 111 23.97 -7.95 19.91
N SER A 112 23.78 -7.79 21.22
CA SER A 112 22.65 -7.07 21.80
C SER A 112 22.57 -5.63 21.29
N ILE A 113 23.71 -4.95 21.20
CA ILE A 113 23.83 -3.60 20.65
C ILE A 113 23.56 -3.59 19.15
N SER A 114 24.05 -4.55 18.36
CA SER A 114 23.77 -4.62 16.92
C SER A 114 22.28 -4.83 16.64
N ALA A 115 21.63 -5.78 17.33
CA ALA A 115 20.20 -6.02 17.19
C ALA A 115 19.34 -4.85 17.70
N ARG A 116 19.76 -4.20 18.79
CA ARG A 116 19.14 -2.96 19.26
C ARG A 116 19.30 -1.84 18.24
N ASN A 117 20.50 -1.62 17.71
CA ASN A 117 20.79 -0.62 16.69
C ASN A 117 20.00 -0.88 15.40
N ALA A 118 19.78 -2.14 15.01
CA ALA A 118 18.96 -2.48 13.85
C ALA A 118 17.47 -2.18 14.06
N MET A 119 16.96 -2.31 15.28
CA MET A 119 15.57 -1.97 15.65
C MET A 119 15.38 -0.47 15.91
N GLU A 120 16.35 0.19 16.55
CA GLU A 120 16.40 1.65 16.68
C GLU A 120 16.53 2.29 15.29
N ALA A 121 17.39 1.78 14.39
CA ALA A 121 17.51 2.28 13.02
C ALA A 121 16.25 2.06 12.17
N ARG A 122 15.51 0.94 12.32
CA ARG A 122 14.19 0.76 11.67
C ARG A 122 13.17 1.80 12.16
N THR A 123 13.16 2.03 13.48
CA THR A 123 12.26 2.99 14.13
C THR A 123 12.64 4.42 13.74
N ASP A 124 13.93 4.74 13.69
CA ASP A 124 14.44 6.06 13.37
C ASP A 124 14.45 6.35 11.87
N ASP A 125 14.62 5.37 10.98
CA ASP A 125 14.37 5.57 9.55
C ASP A 125 12.88 5.80 9.28
N ALA A 126 11.97 5.09 9.95
CA ALA A 126 10.54 5.41 9.91
C ALA A 126 10.23 6.82 10.45
N ASN A 127 10.81 7.21 11.61
CA ASN A 127 10.69 8.57 12.17
C ASN A 127 11.32 9.64 11.27
N HIS A 128 12.41 9.32 10.59
CA HIS A 128 13.17 10.22 9.73
C HIS A 128 12.47 10.39 8.39
N ARG A 129 11.88 9.34 7.80
CA ARG A 129 11.01 9.42 6.62
C ARG A 129 9.70 10.16 6.91
N PHE A 130 9.12 9.97 8.09
CA PHE A 130 7.99 10.79 8.57
C PHE A 130 8.35 12.29 8.65
N LYS A 131 9.62 12.63 8.97
CA LYS A 131 10.13 14.02 8.98
C LYS A 131 10.60 14.52 7.60
N ILE A 132 11.13 13.64 6.75
CA ILE A 132 11.53 13.92 5.35
C ILE A 132 10.30 14.16 4.47
N GLY A 133 9.13 13.66 4.85
CA GLY A 133 7.84 14.14 4.34
C GLY A 133 7.61 15.65 4.49
N GLY A 134 8.46 16.37 5.23
CA GLY A 134 8.54 17.84 5.22
C GLY A 134 9.81 18.44 4.61
N LYS A 135 10.85 17.65 4.28
CA LYS A 135 12.11 18.09 3.61
C LYS A 135 12.83 16.92 2.91
N GLY A 136 12.88 16.92 1.57
CA GLY A 136 13.62 15.92 0.78
C GLY A 136 15.14 16.14 0.73
N PRO A 137 15.97 15.07 0.68
CA PRO A 137 17.41 15.15 0.39
C PRO A 137 17.77 14.81 -1.07
N SER A 138 18.87 15.35 -1.56
CA SER A 138 19.34 15.24 -2.95
C SER A 138 19.94 13.88 -3.32
N VAL A 139 19.86 13.51 -4.61
CA VAL A 139 20.59 12.38 -5.21
C VAL A 139 22.00 12.82 -5.61
N VAL A 140 22.99 11.95 -5.38
CA VAL A 140 24.38 12.16 -5.84
C VAL A 140 24.55 11.52 -7.23
N PRO A 141 25.04 12.25 -8.25
CA PRO A 141 25.30 11.67 -9.56
C PRO A 141 26.58 10.82 -9.58
N VAL A 142 26.53 9.69 -10.28
CA VAL A 142 27.67 8.85 -10.65
C VAL A 142 27.75 8.89 -12.19
N PRO A 143 28.93 9.11 -12.80
CA PRO A 143 29.02 9.63 -14.17
C PRO A 143 28.78 8.58 -15.26
N ASP A 144 28.21 9.03 -16.38
CA ASP A 144 28.03 8.24 -17.59
C ASP A 144 29.36 7.82 -18.23
N GLY A 145 29.45 6.56 -18.63
CA GLY A 145 30.47 6.03 -19.55
C GLY A 145 29.83 5.71 -20.90
N PRO A 146 30.41 6.14 -22.03
CA PRO A 146 29.76 5.97 -23.33
C PRO A 146 29.98 4.57 -23.92
N ASP A 147 28.91 3.93 -24.35
CA ASP A 147 28.85 3.46 -25.75
C ASP A 147 27.40 3.26 -26.23
N GLY A 148 27.20 3.30 -27.55
CA GLY A 148 25.87 3.41 -28.16
C GLY A 148 25.19 2.10 -28.56
N SER A 149 23.86 2.17 -28.68
CA SER A 149 22.95 1.19 -29.31
C SER A 149 22.80 -0.19 -28.65
N HIS A 150 21.58 -0.47 -28.19
CA HIS A 150 20.84 -1.67 -28.64
C HIS A 150 19.32 -1.42 -28.58
N ASN A 151 18.57 -2.17 -29.38
CA ASN A 151 17.14 -1.97 -29.64
C ASN A 151 16.25 -2.66 -28.58
N PRO A 152 15.30 -1.96 -27.93
CA PRO A 152 14.39 -2.54 -26.94
C PRO A 152 13.13 -3.24 -27.50
N ASP A 153 12.86 -3.22 -28.81
CA ASP A 153 11.66 -3.83 -29.41
C ASP A 153 11.75 -5.38 -29.56
N ALA A 154 11.91 -6.10 -28.44
CA ALA A 154 11.80 -7.57 -28.42
C ALA A 154 11.53 -8.17 -27.01
N TYR A 155 10.29 -8.14 -26.51
CA TYR A 155 9.56 -9.25 -25.86
C TYR A 155 8.12 -8.80 -25.48
N PRO A 156 7.12 -9.71 -25.39
CA PRO A 156 5.70 -9.33 -25.44
C PRO A 156 5.12 -8.94 -24.07
N ALA A 157 4.71 -7.67 -23.93
CA ALA A 157 3.97 -7.20 -22.76
C ALA A 157 2.54 -7.78 -22.70
N ARG A 158 2.25 -8.62 -21.69
CA ARG A 158 0.89 -9.07 -21.35
C ARG A 158 0.66 -9.27 -19.85
N CYS A 159 0.59 -8.15 -19.13
CA CYS A 159 -0.12 -8.05 -17.85
C CYS A 159 -1.22 -7.00 -17.99
N THR A 160 -2.43 -7.41 -18.37
CA THR A 160 -3.61 -6.53 -18.41
C THR A 160 -4.10 -6.25 -16.98
N PRO A 161 -4.50 -5.01 -16.65
CA PRO A 161 -4.89 -4.65 -15.29
C PRO A 161 -6.11 -5.44 -14.82
N PHE A 162 -6.03 -6.00 -13.61
CA PHE A 162 -7.17 -6.62 -12.95
C PHE A 162 -8.04 -5.55 -12.27
N LYS A 163 -9.35 -5.81 -12.22
CA LYS A 163 -10.38 -4.84 -11.86
C LYS A 163 -10.68 -4.80 -10.36
N GLU A 164 -10.81 -3.60 -9.80
CA GLU A 164 -11.26 -3.37 -8.41
C GLU A 164 -12.75 -3.76 -8.21
N PRO A 165 -13.13 -4.29 -7.03
CA PRO A 165 -14.54 -4.38 -6.60
C PRO A 165 -14.93 -3.15 -5.75
N PRO A 166 -16.05 -2.45 -6.04
CA PRO A 166 -16.42 -1.21 -5.34
C PRO A 166 -16.89 -1.43 -3.89
N LEU A 167 -16.60 -0.46 -3.01
CA LEU A 167 -16.89 -0.50 -1.58
C LEU A 167 -18.33 -0.08 -1.25
N GLY A 168 -19.28 -0.98 -1.50
CA GLY A 168 -20.65 -0.85 -1.01
C GLY A 168 -20.75 -0.92 0.53
N PRO A 169 -21.83 -0.37 1.14
CA PRO A 169 -22.05 -0.48 2.58
C PRO A 169 -22.21 -1.94 2.98
N ASN A 170 -21.55 -2.36 4.07
CA ASN A 170 -21.51 -3.74 4.54
C ASN A 170 -22.92 -4.37 4.61
N PRO A 171 -23.22 -5.42 3.82
CA PRO A 171 -24.44 -6.19 4.06
C PRO A 171 -24.35 -6.85 5.45
N PRO A 172 -25.48 -7.00 6.16
CA PRO A 172 -25.47 -7.66 7.46
C PRO A 172 -24.94 -9.09 7.30
N LEU A 173 -23.82 -9.39 7.96
CA LEU A 173 -23.19 -10.69 7.89
C LEU A 173 -24.15 -11.76 8.41
N LEU A 174 -24.71 -12.54 7.48
CA LEU A 174 -25.24 -13.86 7.77
C LEU A 174 -24.05 -14.74 8.20
N MET A 175 -23.73 -14.64 9.50
CA MET A 175 -22.56 -15.24 10.13
C MET A 175 -22.78 -16.74 10.29
N VAL A 176 -22.72 -17.46 9.16
CA VAL A 176 -22.55 -18.90 9.13
C VAL A 176 -21.22 -19.18 9.84
N ALA A 177 -21.31 -19.58 11.10
CA ALA A 177 -20.17 -19.75 11.98
C ALA A 177 -19.16 -20.69 11.32
N CYS A 178 -17.96 -20.20 11.02
CA CYS A 178 -16.89 -20.99 10.42
C CYS A 178 -16.20 -21.76 11.55
N ALA A 179 -16.26 -23.08 11.55
CA ALA A 179 -15.59 -23.89 12.54
C ALA A 179 -14.08 -23.64 12.51
N MET A 180 -13.50 -23.37 13.69
CA MET A 180 -12.06 -23.22 13.86
C MET A 180 -11.36 -24.53 13.48
N PRO A 181 -10.43 -24.54 12.51
CA PRO A 181 -9.67 -25.73 12.16
C PRO A 181 -8.79 -26.20 13.32
N ASN A 182 -8.61 -27.52 13.44
CA ASN A 182 -7.52 -28.07 14.23
C ASN A 182 -6.25 -28.11 13.35
N TYR A 183 -5.32 -27.19 13.60
CA TYR A 183 -4.03 -27.20 12.91
C TYR A 183 -3.13 -28.30 13.47
N VAL A 184 -2.49 -29.09 12.61
CA VAL A 184 -1.58 -30.16 13.03
C VAL A 184 -0.35 -30.28 12.11
N SER A 185 0.78 -30.60 12.73
CA SER A 185 2.08 -30.82 12.10
C SER A 185 2.42 -32.31 12.17
N LYS A 186 2.39 -32.99 11.02
CA LYS A 186 2.61 -34.44 10.90
C LYS A 186 3.16 -34.81 9.52
N ASN A 187 3.93 -35.90 9.45
CA ASN A 187 4.55 -36.39 8.21
C ASN A 187 5.36 -35.28 7.46
N GLY A 188 6.05 -34.41 8.20
CA GLY A 188 6.83 -33.30 7.66
C GLY A 188 5.99 -32.14 7.09
N ARG A 189 4.67 -32.10 7.32
CA ARG A 189 3.78 -31.09 6.74
C ARG A 189 2.78 -30.54 7.76
N LEU A 190 2.41 -29.27 7.58
CA LEU A 190 1.31 -28.64 8.31
C LEU A 190 -0.02 -28.99 7.62
N PHE A 191 -1.09 -29.12 8.40
CA PHE A 191 -2.45 -29.38 7.93
C PHE A 191 -3.46 -28.54 8.72
N ALA A 192 -4.57 -28.18 8.07
CA ALA A 192 -5.80 -27.75 8.72
C ALA A 192 -6.82 -28.91 8.70
N GLU A 193 -7.31 -29.33 9.87
CA GLU A 193 -8.29 -30.41 9.99
C GLU A 193 -9.66 -29.86 10.43
N GLY A 194 -10.69 -30.11 9.63
CA GLY A 194 -12.07 -29.70 9.92
C GLY A 194 -12.77 -30.66 10.89
N PRO A 195 -13.84 -30.23 11.58
CA PRO A 195 -14.60 -31.09 12.50
C PRO A 195 -15.26 -32.31 11.83
N ASN A 196 -15.39 -32.28 10.50
CA ASN A 196 -15.89 -33.37 9.66
C ASN A 196 -14.81 -34.40 9.28
N GLY A 197 -13.56 -34.25 9.75
CA GLY A 197 -12.43 -35.11 9.39
C GLY A 197 -11.78 -34.80 8.04
N ALA A 198 -12.19 -33.72 7.35
CA ALA A 198 -11.48 -33.24 6.17
C ALA A 198 -10.11 -32.66 6.60
N SER A 199 -9.04 -33.06 5.92
CA SER A 199 -7.67 -32.63 6.24
C SER A 199 -7.02 -32.01 5.00
N VAL A 200 -6.62 -30.74 5.10
CA VAL A 200 -6.03 -29.97 4.00
C VAL A 200 -4.59 -29.64 4.36
N ALA A 201 -3.63 -30.15 3.58
CA ALA A 201 -2.22 -29.81 3.75
C ALA A 201 -1.99 -28.33 3.47
N LEU A 202 -1.17 -27.66 4.28
CA LEU A 202 -0.79 -26.27 4.12
C LEU A 202 0.70 -26.20 3.76
N GLY A 203 0.98 -25.62 2.59
CA GLY A 203 2.27 -25.01 2.32
C GLY A 203 2.23 -23.53 2.73
N ILE A 204 3.36 -22.98 3.15
CA ILE A 204 3.50 -21.58 3.56
C ILE A 204 4.37 -20.83 2.54
N LYS A 205 3.74 -19.99 1.72
CA LYS A 205 4.40 -18.85 1.07
C LYS A 205 4.15 -17.64 1.97
N GLY A 206 5.01 -17.49 2.97
CA GLY A 206 4.83 -16.53 4.05
C GLY A 206 5.56 -15.21 3.82
N ILE A 207 5.11 -14.17 4.53
CA ILE A 207 5.80 -12.88 4.64
C ILE A 207 5.82 -12.44 6.10
N ASN A 208 6.89 -11.80 6.56
CA ASN A 208 6.92 -11.07 7.81
C ASN A 208 6.45 -9.62 7.59
N TRP A 209 5.61 -9.09 8.49
CA TRP A 209 5.18 -7.69 8.45
C TRP A 209 5.41 -7.04 9.82
N SER A 210 6.53 -6.32 9.96
CA SER A 210 7.02 -5.80 11.24
C SER A 210 6.54 -4.36 11.53
N GLY A 211 6.77 -3.91 12.76
CA GLY A 211 6.37 -2.63 13.34
C GLY A 211 5.61 -2.80 14.67
N MET A 212 4.85 -3.88 14.81
CA MET A 212 4.04 -4.19 16.01
C MET A 212 4.88 -4.48 17.26
N GLU A 213 6.09 -4.99 17.08
CA GLU A 213 7.11 -5.27 18.09
C GLU A 213 7.86 -4.02 18.57
N THR A 214 7.80 -2.92 17.80
CA THR A 214 8.50 -1.65 18.05
C THR A 214 7.73 -0.72 18.99
N SER A 215 8.27 0.46 19.26
CA SER A 215 7.58 1.50 20.05
C SER A 215 6.29 2.02 19.38
N ALA A 216 6.14 1.87 18.06
CA ALA A 216 4.95 2.32 17.33
C ALA A 216 3.70 1.46 17.64
N ALA A 217 3.89 0.19 18.02
CA ALA A 217 2.81 -0.76 18.35
C ALA A 217 1.76 -0.93 17.23
N ILE A 218 2.21 -0.87 15.97
CA ILE A 218 1.41 -0.97 14.74
C ILE A 218 2.30 -1.50 13.60
N PRO A 219 1.82 -2.29 12.62
CA PRO A 219 2.65 -2.64 11.47
C PRO A 219 3.01 -1.37 10.69
N PHE A 220 4.24 -1.33 10.17
CA PHE A 220 4.69 -0.22 9.34
C PHE A 220 3.97 -0.21 7.97
N GLY A 221 4.07 0.92 7.26
CA GLY A 221 3.47 1.09 5.93
C GLY A 221 2.05 1.62 5.89
N LEU A 222 1.39 1.77 7.03
CA LEU A 222 0.00 2.25 7.11
C LEU A 222 -0.12 3.78 7.22
N TRP A 223 0.99 4.49 6.96
CA TRP A 223 1.34 5.84 7.43
C TRP A 223 0.27 6.94 7.31
N ALA A 224 0.25 7.89 8.25
CA ALA A 224 -0.71 9.00 8.28
C ALA A 224 -0.36 10.18 7.35
N ASN A 225 -0.09 9.94 6.07
CA ASN A 225 0.19 10.98 5.08
C ASN A 225 -0.35 10.64 3.67
N SER A 226 -0.17 11.57 2.72
CA SER A 226 -0.66 11.49 1.34
C SER A 226 0.42 11.23 0.27
N VAL A 227 1.64 10.89 0.70
CA VAL A 227 2.85 10.79 -0.16
C VAL A 227 3.40 9.36 -0.19
N ASN A 228 3.30 8.64 0.93
CA ASN A 228 3.71 7.25 1.07
C ASN A 228 2.85 6.51 2.10
N GLY A 229 2.87 5.19 2.04
CA GLY A 229 2.01 4.33 2.84
C GLY A 229 0.84 3.80 2.02
N THR A 230 0.06 2.91 2.63
CA THR A 230 -1.01 2.16 1.97
C THR A 230 -2.04 1.68 3.00
N THR A 231 -3.01 0.87 2.57
CA THR A 231 -4.04 0.31 3.47
C THR A 231 -3.81 -1.17 3.78
N LEU A 232 -4.34 -1.61 4.92
CA LEU A 232 -4.45 -3.03 5.27
C LEU A 232 -5.18 -3.86 4.19
N PHE A 233 -6.14 -3.25 3.48
CA PHE A 233 -6.86 -3.91 2.39
C PHE A 233 -5.98 -4.05 1.14
N GLU A 234 -5.18 -3.05 0.81
CA GLU A 234 -4.23 -3.12 -0.31
C GLU A 234 -3.09 -4.11 -0.03
N ILE A 235 -2.54 -4.14 1.19
CA ILE A 235 -1.55 -5.16 1.58
C ILE A 235 -2.16 -6.56 1.49
N ALA A 236 -3.37 -6.79 2.02
CA ALA A 236 -4.05 -8.07 1.88
C ALA A 236 -4.36 -8.43 0.41
N THR A 237 -4.59 -7.44 -0.45
CA THR A 237 -4.81 -7.61 -1.89
C THR A 237 -3.52 -8.00 -2.62
N PHE A 238 -2.44 -7.25 -2.41
CA PHE A 238 -1.12 -7.48 -2.97
C PHE A 238 -0.58 -8.87 -2.59
N LEU A 239 -0.69 -9.25 -1.32
CA LEU A 239 -0.24 -10.56 -0.83
C LEU A 239 -1.03 -11.70 -1.50
N ALA A 240 -2.36 -11.61 -1.53
CA ALA A 240 -3.20 -12.63 -2.16
C ALA A 240 -2.98 -12.74 -3.68
N ALA A 241 -2.83 -11.60 -4.38
CA ALA A 241 -2.52 -11.56 -5.81
C ALA A 241 -1.19 -12.26 -6.12
N ASN A 242 -0.19 -12.06 -5.26
CA ASN A 242 1.13 -12.69 -5.35
C ASN A 242 1.22 -14.06 -4.62
N ARG A 243 0.07 -14.68 -4.31
CA ARG A 243 -0.06 -16.03 -3.70
C ARG A 243 0.59 -16.20 -2.33
N PHE A 244 0.90 -15.12 -1.62
CA PHE A 244 1.26 -15.19 -0.21
C PHE A 244 0.02 -15.59 0.60
N ASN A 245 0.15 -16.63 1.42
CA ASN A 245 -0.96 -17.25 2.14
C ASN A 245 -0.79 -17.26 3.67
N SER A 246 0.30 -16.66 4.17
CA SER A 246 0.52 -16.46 5.60
C SER A 246 1.29 -15.18 5.90
N VAL A 247 0.93 -14.51 7.00
CA VAL A 247 1.68 -13.38 7.57
C VAL A 247 2.19 -13.80 8.95
N ARG A 248 3.50 -13.74 9.15
CA ARG A 248 4.10 -13.76 10.50
C ARG A 248 4.11 -12.32 11.00
N LEU A 249 3.56 -12.13 12.19
CA LEU A 249 3.30 -10.82 12.79
C LEU A 249 4.10 -10.70 14.09
N PRO A 250 5.30 -10.09 14.05
CA PRO A 250 6.11 -9.79 15.23
C PRO A 250 5.38 -8.97 16.30
N LEU A 251 5.40 -9.41 17.55
CA LEU A 251 4.75 -8.76 18.69
C LEU A 251 5.75 -8.48 19.84
N SER A 252 5.34 -7.57 20.73
CA SER A 252 6.05 -7.23 21.97
C SER A 252 5.31 -7.76 23.19
N ILE A 253 5.97 -8.54 24.05
CA ILE A 253 5.40 -9.08 25.31
C ILE A 253 4.90 -7.94 26.21
N ALA A 254 5.67 -6.86 26.33
CA ALA A 254 5.26 -5.67 27.08
C ALA A 254 3.98 -5.03 26.51
N HIS A 255 3.84 -4.95 25.18
CA HIS A 255 2.64 -4.38 24.53
C HIS A 255 1.41 -5.26 24.68
N ILE A 256 1.57 -6.59 24.63
CA ILE A 256 0.48 -7.55 24.92
C ILE A 256 -0.01 -7.36 26.36
N LEU A 257 0.91 -7.34 27.32
CA LEU A 257 0.58 -7.23 28.76
C LEU A 257 -0.01 -5.87 29.15
N ALA A 258 0.44 -4.77 28.52
CA ALA A 258 -0.14 -3.45 28.69
C ALA A 258 -1.42 -3.24 27.84
N ASN A 259 -1.72 -4.16 26.91
CA ASN A 259 -2.66 -3.97 25.80
C ASN A 259 -2.45 -2.61 25.08
N GLN A 260 -1.19 -2.23 24.90
CA GLN A 260 -0.72 -0.89 24.53
C GLN A 260 -1.48 -0.32 23.33
N ARG A 261 -1.99 0.90 23.45
CA ARG A 261 -2.67 1.56 22.33
C ARG A 261 -1.65 1.89 21.22
N PRO A 262 -1.92 1.53 19.94
CA PRO A 262 -1.06 1.89 18.81
C PRO A 262 -0.82 3.39 18.69
N THR A 263 0.36 3.77 18.18
CA THR A 263 0.71 5.16 17.95
C THR A 263 0.05 5.67 16.66
N THR A 264 -1.08 6.36 16.80
CA THR A 264 -1.98 6.68 15.67
C THR A 264 -1.39 7.61 14.60
N SER A 265 -0.29 8.31 14.85
CA SER A 265 0.43 9.11 13.84
C SER A 265 1.11 8.26 12.76
N PHE A 266 1.25 6.94 12.97
CA PHE A 266 1.74 6.00 11.96
C PHE A 266 0.59 5.35 11.16
N VAL A 267 -0.66 5.81 11.30
CA VAL A 267 -1.81 5.27 10.55
C VAL A 267 -2.67 6.37 9.91
N ASN A 268 -2.88 6.30 8.59
CA ASN A 268 -3.95 7.05 7.93
C ASN A 268 -5.30 6.46 8.35
N THR A 269 -5.87 7.01 9.43
CA THR A 269 -7.16 6.55 9.99
C THR A 269 -8.36 6.92 9.12
N HIS A 270 -8.18 7.80 8.12
CA HIS A 270 -9.23 8.10 7.16
C HIS A 270 -9.37 7.00 6.10
N GLU A 271 -8.27 6.36 5.69
CA GLU A 271 -8.31 5.23 4.74
C GLU A 271 -8.45 3.89 5.47
N ASN A 272 -7.66 3.68 6.53
CA ASN A 272 -7.68 2.46 7.33
C ASN A 272 -8.84 2.41 8.36
N LYS A 273 -10.05 2.82 7.96
CA LYS A 273 -11.26 2.86 8.82
C LYS A 273 -11.64 1.51 9.46
N ALA A 274 -11.13 0.40 8.95
CA ALA A 274 -11.34 -0.95 9.49
C ALA A 274 -10.38 -1.33 10.64
N LEU A 275 -9.32 -0.55 10.91
CA LEU A 275 -8.38 -0.79 12.01
C LEU A 275 -8.92 -0.27 13.34
N ASN A 276 -9.14 -1.17 14.29
CA ASN A 276 -9.60 -0.83 15.64
C ASN A 276 -8.44 -0.42 16.55
N LEU A 277 -7.91 0.79 16.33
CA LEU A 277 -6.79 1.40 17.08
C LEU A 277 -7.15 1.84 18.52
N THR A 278 -8.04 1.12 19.20
CA THR A 278 -8.37 1.34 20.62
C THR A 278 -7.35 0.72 21.55
N SER A 279 -6.78 -0.43 21.17
CA SER A 279 -5.81 -1.20 21.97
C SER A 279 -5.03 -2.20 21.10
N TYR A 280 -3.94 -2.76 21.62
CA TYR A 280 -3.07 -3.70 20.89
C TYR A 280 -3.85 -4.91 20.36
N LEU A 281 -4.62 -5.58 21.23
CA LEU A 281 -5.39 -6.77 20.89
C LEU A 281 -6.52 -6.47 19.90
N ALA A 282 -7.18 -5.31 20.04
CA ALA A 282 -8.19 -4.88 19.08
C ALA A 282 -7.61 -4.64 17.67
N THR A 283 -6.36 -4.15 17.62
CA THR A 283 -5.63 -3.88 16.38
C THR A 283 -5.17 -5.17 15.70
N ILE A 284 -4.60 -6.11 16.46
CA ILE A 284 -4.31 -7.48 15.98
C ILE A 284 -5.60 -8.12 15.44
N GLY A 285 -6.71 -8.01 16.18
CA GLY A 285 -8.01 -8.53 15.77
C GLY A 285 -8.47 -7.99 14.41
N SER A 286 -8.37 -6.67 14.16
CA SER A 286 -8.67 -6.08 12.84
C SER A 286 -7.74 -6.61 11.73
N ILE A 287 -6.43 -6.71 11.99
CA ILE A 287 -5.44 -7.20 11.02
C ILE A 287 -5.73 -8.67 10.64
N VAL A 288 -5.88 -9.54 11.64
CA VAL A 288 -6.22 -10.96 11.47
C VAL A 288 -7.52 -11.12 10.68
N THR A 289 -8.55 -10.32 11.00
CA THR A 289 -9.85 -10.37 10.32
C THR A 289 -9.75 -9.93 8.85
N ALA A 290 -8.99 -8.87 8.55
CA ALA A 290 -8.80 -8.41 7.17
C ALA A 290 -8.04 -9.44 6.31
N LEU A 291 -7.01 -10.07 6.87
CA LEU A 291 -6.27 -11.16 6.22
C LEU A 291 -7.15 -12.40 6.01
N ALA A 292 -8.06 -12.70 6.95
CA ALA A 292 -9.03 -13.79 6.82
C ALA A 292 -9.96 -13.64 5.60
N PHE A 293 -10.34 -12.41 5.23
CA PHE A 293 -11.15 -12.14 4.02
C PHE A 293 -10.43 -12.50 2.71
N ARG A 294 -9.11 -12.69 2.72
CA ARG A 294 -8.31 -13.12 1.57
C ARG A 294 -7.73 -14.54 1.73
N ASN A 295 -8.27 -15.32 2.67
CA ASN A 295 -7.78 -16.65 3.07
C ASN A 295 -6.30 -16.65 3.55
N ILE A 296 -5.76 -15.49 3.96
CA ILE A 296 -4.40 -15.37 4.47
C ILE A 296 -4.39 -15.74 5.96
N SER A 297 -3.54 -16.69 6.32
CA SER A 297 -3.32 -17.13 7.70
C SER A 297 -2.39 -16.18 8.48
N VAL A 298 -2.43 -16.23 9.81
CA VAL A 298 -1.56 -15.42 10.67
C VAL A 298 -0.82 -16.31 11.67
N LEU A 299 0.49 -16.09 11.79
CA LEU A 299 1.33 -16.61 12.86
C LEU A 299 1.67 -15.45 13.80
N LEU A 300 1.30 -15.57 15.08
CA LEU A 300 1.58 -14.54 16.09
C LEU A 300 2.96 -14.80 16.67
N ASP A 301 3.92 -13.89 16.46
CA ASP A 301 5.31 -14.09 16.87
C ASP A 301 5.64 -13.30 18.14
N LEU A 302 6.20 -13.97 19.14
CA LEU A 302 6.66 -13.34 20.39
C LEU A 302 8.09 -12.79 20.19
N HIS A 303 8.17 -11.72 19.40
CA HIS A 303 9.41 -11.19 18.84
C HIS A 303 10.31 -10.51 19.88
N THR A 304 9.74 -9.60 20.68
CA THR A 304 10.47 -8.82 21.68
C THR A 304 9.88 -8.95 23.09
N LEU A 305 10.73 -8.85 24.11
CA LEU A 305 10.29 -8.76 25.50
C LEU A 305 9.73 -7.35 25.79
N SER A 306 10.35 -6.33 25.18
CA SER A 306 9.87 -4.95 25.14
C SER A 306 10.37 -4.27 23.85
N PRO A 307 9.84 -3.08 23.49
CA PRO A 307 10.32 -2.30 22.35
C PRO A 307 11.81 -1.93 22.35
N THR A 308 12.53 -2.15 23.45
CA THR A 308 13.98 -1.90 23.56
C THR A 308 14.78 -3.16 23.90
N ASN A 309 14.14 -4.32 23.97
CA ASN A 309 14.76 -5.59 24.37
C ASN A 309 14.19 -6.76 23.56
N THR A 310 14.96 -7.22 22.56
CA THR A 310 14.64 -8.42 21.77
C THR A 310 14.60 -9.68 22.62
N GLY A 311 15.38 -9.73 23.71
CA GLY A 311 15.45 -10.86 24.65
C GLY A 311 16.35 -11.99 24.15
N ALA A 312 17.51 -12.13 24.78
CA ALA A 312 18.47 -13.20 24.50
C ALA A 312 17.96 -14.62 24.85
N LEU A 313 16.92 -14.66 25.70
CA LEU A 313 16.13 -15.82 26.14
C LEU A 313 14.64 -15.39 26.19
N ALA A 314 13.71 -16.32 26.40
CA ALA A 314 12.32 -15.97 26.70
C ALA A 314 12.16 -15.36 28.12
N TRP A 315 12.98 -15.80 29.08
CA TRP A 315 13.06 -15.26 30.45
C TRP A 315 14.41 -15.55 31.11
N THR A 316 14.75 -14.80 32.16
CA THR A 316 15.88 -15.10 33.07
C THR A 316 15.43 -15.33 34.51
N THR A 317 14.32 -14.73 34.96
CA THR A 317 13.74 -14.96 36.29
C THR A 317 12.34 -15.59 36.24
N PRO A 318 11.86 -16.21 37.34
CA PRO A 318 10.48 -16.70 37.44
C PRO A 318 9.42 -15.59 37.29
N ALA A 319 9.76 -14.33 37.58
CA ALA A 319 8.85 -13.20 37.39
C ALA A 319 8.67 -12.87 35.89
N ASP A 320 9.75 -12.92 35.11
CA ASP A 320 9.70 -12.73 33.66
C ASP A 320 8.98 -13.90 32.99
N GLN A 321 9.26 -15.14 33.42
CA GLN A 321 8.54 -16.33 32.96
C GLN A 321 7.03 -16.20 33.20
N ALA A 322 6.63 -15.80 34.41
CA ALA A 322 5.22 -15.56 34.72
C ALA A 322 4.62 -14.41 33.90
N ALA A 323 5.39 -13.40 33.51
CA ALA A 323 4.94 -12.33 32.61
C ALA A 323 4.77 -12.83 31.17
N PHE A 324 5.74 -13.58 30.64
CA PHE A 324 5.72 -14.17 29.30
C PHE A 324 4.51 -15.10 29.14
N LEU A 325 4.27 -15.99 30.10
CA LEU A 325 3.11 -16.90 30.07
C LEU A 325 1.76 -16.18 30.20
N ARG A 326 1.69 -15.03 30.90
CA ARG A 326 0.49 -14.17 30.87
C ARG A 326 0.25 -13.51 29.50
N ALA A 327 1.29 -13.23 28.72
CA ALA A 327 1.11 -12.75 27.34
C ALA A 327 0.52 -13.86 26.45
N VAL A 328 0.96 -15.11 26.62
CA VAL A 328 0.38 -16.30 25.96
C VAL A 328 -1.10 -16.48 26.34
N ASP A 329 -1.44 -16.36 27.64
CA ASP A 329 -2.83 -16.38 28.12
C ASP A 329 -3.68 -15.27 27.48
N THR A 330 -3.08 -14.08 27.31
CA THR A 330 -3.76 -12.91 26.74
C THR A 330 -4.04 -13.09 25.24
N LEU A 331 -3.08 -13.62 24.47
CA LEU A 331 -3.26 -13.91 23.04
C LEU A 331 -4.26 -15.06 22.82
N THR A 332 -4.14 -16.16 23.57
CA THR A 332 -5.07 -17.30 23.44
C THR A 332 -6.49 -16.92 23.87
N GLY A 333 -6.65 -16.19 24.98
CA GLY A 333 -7.95 -15.69 25.44
C GLY A 333 -8.60 -14.67 24.48
N ALA A 334 -7.82 -13.93 23.70
CA ALA A 334 -8.32 -12.99 22.70
C ALA A 334 -8.64 -13.67 21.35
N PHE A 335 -7.79 -14.59 20.88
CA PHE A 335 -7.81 -15.06 19.48
C PHE A 335 -8.15 -16.54 19.28
N CYS A 336 -8.25 -17.37 20.34
CA CYS A 336 -8.69 -18.76 20.19
C CYS A 336 -10.21 -18.87 19.98
N SER A 337 -10.70 -18.49 18.79
CA SER A 337 -12.13 -18.58 18.48
C SER A 337 -12.44 -18.73 16.98
N PRO A 338 -13.64 -19.23 16.62
CA PRO A 338 -14.18 -19.21 15.26
C PRO A 338 -14.09 -17.87 14.50
N ALA A 339 -14.01 -16.73 15.18
CA ALA A 339 -13.87 -15.42 14.54
C ALA A 339 -12.47 -15.19 13.95
N TYR A 340 -11.45 -15.81 14.54
CA TYR A 340 -10.03 -15.70 14.17
C TYR A 340 -9.49 -17.05 13.69
N TRP A 341 -10.31 -17.79 12.95
CA TRP A 341 -10.03 -19.16 12.49
C TRP A 341 -8.71 -19.30 11.74
N ASN A 342 -8.20 -18.23 11.15
CA ASN A 342 -6.98 -18.16 10.34
C ASN A 342 -5.69 -17.97 11.16
N VAL A 343 -5.77 -17.81 12.48
CA VAL A 343 -4.58 -17.83 13.35
C VAL A 343 -4.10 -19.27 13.50
N LEU A 344 -2.87 -19.54 13.02
CA LEU A 344 -2.24 -20.87 13.10
C LEU A 344 -1.84 -21.23 14.53
N GLY A 345 -1.39 -20.22 15.29
CA GLY A 345 -0.87 -20.35 16.63
C GLY A 345 0.21 -19.30 16.92
N ILE A 346 1.18 -19.68 17.74
CA ILE A 346 2.24 -18.80 18.24
C ILE A 346 3.63 -19.32 17.80
N ASP A 347 4.48 -18.42 17.32
CA ASP A 347 5.93 -18.60 17.29
C ASP A 347 6.48 -18.22 18.67
N VAL A 348 7.01 -19.21 19.38
CA VAL A 348 7.08 -19.17 20.85
C VAL A 348 8.07 -18.14 21.39
N LYS A 349 9.12 -17.80 20.62
CA LYS A 349 10.07 -16.72 20.87
C LYS A 349 10.98 -16.57 19.67
N ASN A 350 11.03 -15.39 19.07
CA ASN A 350 12.01 -15.07 18.04
C ASN A 350 13.46 -15.16 18.56
N GLU A 351 14.37 -15.71 17.75
CA GLU A 351 15.83 -15.57 17.90
C GLU A 351 16.43 -15.62 19.34
N PRO A 352 16.30 -16.74 20.10
CA PRO A 352 16.90 -16.91 21.42
C PRO A 352 18.42 -17.20 21.33
N TYR A 353 19.20 -16.19 20.97
CA TYR A 353 20.62 -16.32 20.61
C TYR A 353 21.59 -16.62 21.76
N ALA A 354 21.18 -16.49 23.03
CA ALA A 354 22.00 -16.85 24.20
C ALA A 354 21.51 -18.12 24.91
N ALA A 355 20.60 -18.87 24.29
CA ALA A 355 20.10 -20.12 24.82
C ALA A 355 21.02 -21.31 24.52
N THR A 356 20.81 -22.38 25.29
CA THR A 356 21.34 -23.71 25.03
C THR A 356 20.20 -24.65 24.60
N TRP A 357 20.51 -25.89 24.19
CA TRP A 357 19.51 -26.87 23.79
C TRP A 357 19.86 -28.26 24.33
N GLY A 358 18.90 -28.90 25.00
CA GLY A 358 19.00 -30.29 25.46
C GLY A 358 19.86 -30.53 26.71
N ASP A 359 20.49 -29.49 27.27
CA ASP A 359 21.29 -29.59 28.50
C ASP A 359 20.46 -29.59 29.79
N ASN A 360 19.14 -29.31 29.70
CA ASN A 360 18.19 -29.19 30.82
C ASN A 360 18.58 -28.10 31.84
N SER A 361 19.39 -27.12 31.45
CA SER A 361 19.71 -25.95 32.24
C SER A 361 18.56 -24.93 32.27
N ALA A 362 18.72 -23.84 33.03
CA ALA A 362 17.80 -22.71 32.99
C ALA A 362 17.79 -21.99 31.62
N THR A 363 18.79 -22.22 30.75
CA THR A 363 18.90 -21.64 29.41
C THR A 363 18.49 -22.60 28.28
N ASP A 364 18.03 -23.83 28.60
CA ASP A 364 17.56 -24.82 27.62
C ASP A 364 16.29 -24.31 26.91
N PHE A 365 16.42 -23.75 25.71
CA PHE A 365 15.28 -23.17 24.98
C PHE A 365 14.22 -24.22 24.63
N ARG A 366 14.61 -25.49 24.48
CA ARG A 366 13.67 -26.61 24.32
C ARG A 366 12.68 -26.69 25.49
N LEU A 367 13.11 -26.41 26.72
CA LEU A 367 12.23 -26.34 27.90
C LEU A 367 11.41 -25.06 27.95
N HIS A 368 11.95 -23.93 27.47
CA HIS A 368 11.20 -22.67 27.35
C HIS A 368 10.05 -22.85 26.33
N ALA A 369 10.37 -23.32 25.14
CA ALA A 369 9.44 -23.63 24.05
C ALA A 369 8.39 -24.66 24.47
N GLN A 370 8.77 -25.72 25.18
CA GLN A 370 7.82 -26.68 25.75
C GLN A 370 6.86 -26.00 26.73
N THR A 371 7.37 -25.20 27.67
CA THR A 371 6.53 -24.51 28.68
C THR A 371 5.55 -23.52 28.02
N ILE A 372 6.00 -22.79 26.99
CA ILE A 372 5.17 -21.83 26.23
C ILE A 372 4.11 -22.57 25.41
N GLY A 373 4.53 -23.60 24.67
CA GLY A 373 3.65 -24.41 23.83
C GLY A 373 2.58 -25.14 24.64
N ASP A 374 2.95 -25.75 25.77
CA ASP A 374 2.00 -26.44 26.65
C ASP A 374 1.01 -25.46 27.30
N ARG A 375 1.46 -24.25 27.68
CA ARG A 375 0.57 -23.21 28.17
C ARG A 375 -0.42 -22.73 27.10
N MET A 376 0.06 -22.52 25.88
CA MET A 376 -0.77 -22.15 24.73
C MET A 376 -1.80 -23.25 24.42
N LEU A 377 -1.37 -24.51 24.35
CA LEU A 377 -2.22 -25.64 23.95
C LEU A 377 -3.25 -26.02 25.01
N ALA A 378 -2.97 -25.77 26.29
CA ALA A 378 -3.96 -25.91 27.37
C ALA A 378 -5.12 -24.91 27.26
N ALA A 379 -4.89 -23.73 26.67
CA ALA A 379 -5.92 -22.73 26.40
C ALA A 379 -6.53 -22.88 24.99
N CYS A 380 -5.72 -23.24 23.99
CA CYS A 380 -6.11 -23.36 22.59
C CYS A 380 -5.58 -24.65 21.94
N PRO A 381 -6.26 -25.80 22.13
CA PRO A 381 -5.81 -27.09 21.62
C PRO A 381 -5.89 -27.24 20.09
N THR A 382 -6.46 -26.27 19.38
CA THR A 382 -6.54 -26.22 17.91
C THR A 382 -5.30 -25.60 17.25
N TRP A 383 -4.55 -24.73 17.95
CA TRP A 383 -3.35 -24.09 17.43
C TRP A 383 -2.14 -25.03 17.34
N VAL A 384 -1.06 -24.58 16.68
CA VAL A 384 0.27 -25.21 16.67
C VAL A 384 1.33 -24.24 17.20
N ALA A 385 2.38 -24.77 17.84
CA ALA A 385 3.53 -23.99 18.27
C ALA A 385 4.62 -24.06 17.20
N PHE A 386 5.07 -22.88 16.74
CA PHE A 386 6.27 -22.73 15.92
C PHE A 386 7.47 -22.51 16.86
N VAL A 387 8.58 -23.22 16.63
CA VAL A 387 9.77 -23.17 17.49
C VAL A 387 11.02 -23.04 16.65
N GLY A 388 11.68 -21.88 16.72
CA GLY A 388 12.99 -21.64 16.13
C GLY A 388 14.13 -22.37 16.83
N GLY A 389 15.32 -22.27 16.25
CA GLY A 389 16.58 -22.74 16.84
C GLY A 389 17.25 -21.74 17.78
N ILE A 390 18.50 -22.02 18.12
CA ILE A 390 19.38 -21.17 18.95
C ILE A 390 20.60 -20.71 18.13
N SER A 391 21.52 -19.96 18.75
CA SER A 391 22.83 -19.64 18.15
C SER A 391 23.95 -20.26 18.99
N LEU A 392 24.75 -21.14 18.40
CA LEU A 392 25.96 -21.69 19.01
C LEU A 392 27.16 -21.61 18.05
N PRO A 393 28.40 -21.54 18.55
CA PRO A 393 29.59 -21.73 17.74
C PRO A 393 29.68 -23.17 17.21
N ARG A 394 29.84 -23.31 15.89
CA ARG A 394 29.87 -24.58 15.15
C ARG A 394 31.15 -24.76 14.36
N ARG A 395 31.39 -26.00 13.98
CA ARG A 395 32.40 -26.41 13.00
C ARG A 395 31.77 -27.33 11.97
N LEU A 396 32.02 -27.04 10.70
CA LEU A 396 31.56 -27.87 9.58
C LEU A 396 32.66 -27.95 8.53
N THR A 397 33.00 -29.16 8.10
CA THR A 397 33.93 -29.38 6.99
C THR A 397 33.16 -29.46 5.68
N ILE A 398 33.47 -28.58 4.74
CA ILE A 398 32.87 -28.57 3.39
C ILE A 398 34.00 -28.49 2.36
N ASP A 399 33.94 -29.33 1.33
CA ASP A 399 34.99 -29.50 0.30
C ASP A 399 36.41 -29.67 0.87
N GLY A 400 36.52 -30.39 1.99
CA GLY A 400 37.79 -30.64 2.69
C GLY A 400 38.32 -29.48 3.55
N ARG A 401 37.64 -28.33 3.60
CA ARG A 401 38.00 -27.19 4.45
C ARG A 401 37.09 -27.12 5.67
N GLU A 402 37.67 -27.03 6.87
CA GLU A 402 36.91 -26.72 8.09
C GLU A 402 36.50 -25.24 8.09
N TYR A 403 35.23 -24.97 8.36
CA TYR A 403 34.68 -23.64 8.61
C TYR A 403 34.24 -23.55 10.08
N ASN A 404 34.70 -22.50 10.77
CA ASN A 404 34.24 -22.11 12.09
C ASN A 404 33.27 -20.93 11.91
N PHE A 405 32.08 -21.00 12.50
CA PHE A 405 31.01 -20.00 12.39
C PHE A 405 30.11 -20.06 13.63
N SER A 406 29.18 -19.12 13.79
CA SER A 406 28.03 -19.28 14.67
C SER A 406 26.77 -19.53 13.84
N ASP A 407 25.87 -20.37 14.34
CA ASP A 407 24.54 -20.52 13.72
C ASP A 407 23.81 -19.16 13.67
N TRP A 408 22.97 -18.97 12.65
CA TRP A 408 22.00 -17.87 12.65
C TRP A 408 21.18 -17.92 13.94
N TRP A 409 20.84 -16.75 14.49
CA TRP A 409 19.94 -16.70 15.63
C TRP A 409 18.58 -17.24 15.19
N GLY A 410 17.94 -18.08 16.00
CA GLY A 410 16.74 -18.80 15.55
C GLY A 410 17.03 -19.93 14.55
N GLY A 411 18.28 -20.19 14.14
CA GLY A 411 18.62 -21.14 13.07
C GLY A 411 19.12 -22.51 13.52
N GLY A 412 19.90 -22.59 14.61
CA GLY A 412 20.55 -23.83 15.05
C GLY A 412 19.60 -24.83 15.69
N LEU A 413 19.36 -25.97 15.04
CA LEU A 413 18.49 -27.07 15.48
C LEU A 413 19.21 -28.44 15.44
N GLN A 414 20.54 -28.47 15.47
CA GLN A 414 21.36 -29.69 15.37
C GLN A 414 21.10 -30.69 16.51
N GLU A 415 20.75 -30.21 17.70
CA GLU A 415 20.42 -31.02 18.87
C GLU A 415 18.96 -31.49 18.89
N ALA A 416 18.08 -30.94 18.03
CA ALA A 416 16.64 -31.11 18.13
C ALA A 416 16.13 -32.53 17.89
N ALA A 417 16.81 -33.36 17.07
CA ALA A 417 16.45 -34.76 16.91
C ALA A 417 16.85 -35.64 18.13
N ALA A 418 17.92 -35.27 18.85
CA ALA A 418 18.38 -35.99 20.05
C ALA A 418 17.62 -35.53 21.31
N ALA A 419 17.28 -34.25 21.38
CA ALA A 419 16.48 -33.64 22.45
C ALA A 419 15.30 -32.85 21.84
N PRO A 420 14.22 -33.52 21.39
CA PRO A 420 13.08 -32.84 20.79
C PRO A 420 12.27 -32.04 21.82
N VAL A 421 11.54 -31.03 21.34
CA VAL A 421 10.50 -30.35 22.13
C VAL A 421 9.33 -31.32 22.29
N GLN A 422 8.91 -31.58 23.52
CA GLN A 422 7.85 -32.56 23.82
C GLN A 422 6.60 -31.84 24.31
N LEU A 423 5.70 -31.50 23.39
CA LEU A 423 4.44 -30.84 23.72
C LEU A 423 3.40 -31.84 24.25
N ALA A 424 2.56 -31.38 25.18
CA ALA A 424 1.52 -32.17 25.85
C ALA A 424 0.42 -32.71 24.89
N LEU A 425 0.29 -32.13 23.69
CA LEU A 425 -0.59 -32.62 22.63
C LEU A 425 0.23 -33.09 21.40
N PRO A 426 -0.06 -34.27 20.83
CA PRO A 426 0.67 -34.78 19.68
C PRO A 426 0.40 -33.94 18.42
N HIS A 427 1.36 -33.93 17.50
CA HIS A 427 1.29 -33.21 16.22
C HIS A 427 1.12 -31.69 16.35
N LYS A 428 1.56 -31.07 17.46
CA LYS A 428 1.43 -29.62 17.68
C LYS A 428 2.70 -28.78 17.49
N LEU A 429 3.81 -29.42 17.08
CA LEU A 429 5.11 -28.79 16.95
C LEU A 429 5.49 -28.58 15.47
N VAL A 430 5.76 -27.33 15.09
CA VAL A 430 6.45 -26.95 13.84
C VAL A 430 7.82 -26.42 14.23
N TYR A 431 8.87 -26.85 13.53
CA TYR A 431 10.20 -26.24 13.67
C TYR A 431 10.34 -25.09 12.69
N SER A 432 10.80 -23.94 13.19
CA SER A 432 10.76 -22.66 12.49
C SER A 432 12.13 -21.98 12.40
N PRO A 433 13.12 -22.63 11.77
CA PRO A 433 14.49 -22.11 11.72
C PRO A 433 14.60 -20.80 10.93
N HIS A 434 15.57 -19.98 11.30
CA HIS A 434 15.97 -18.78 10.56
C HIS A 434 17.21 -19.06 9.71
N TYR A 435 17.28 -18.49 8.50
CA TYR A 435 18.48 -18.57 7.66
C TYR A 435 18.61 -17.36 6.72
N TYR A 436 19.76 -16.68 6.76
CA TYR A 436 19.98 -15.46 6.00
C TYR A 436 21.15 -15.55 5.00
N SER A 437 21.42 -14.41 4.37
CA SER A 437 22.45 -14.19 3.36
C SER A 437 23.60 -13.31 3.92
N PRO A 438 24.73 -13.17 3.20
CA PRO A 438 25.87 -12.34 3.63
C PRO A 438 25.55 -10.93 4.09
N ALA A 439 24.44 -10.33 3.62
CA ALA A 439 24.07 -8.96 3.99
C ALA A 439 23.58 -8.80 5.44
N VAL A 440 23.15 -9.89 6.09
CA VAL A 440 22.88 -9.91 7.54
C VAL A 440 24.18 -10.15 8.32
N TYR A 441 25.01 -11.11 7.88
CA TYR A 441 26.35 -11.32 8.42
C TYR A 441 27.27 -12.05 7.41
N PRO A 442 28.52 -11.61 7.17
CA PRO A 442 29.43 -12.27 6.25
C PRO A 442 29.88 -13.64 6.77
N GLN A 443 29.52 -14.70 6.05
CA GLN A 443 29.86 -16.08 6.44
C GLN A 443 30.83 -16.69 5.43
N LEU A 444 32.02 -17.10 5.90
CA LEU A 444 33.11 -17.64 5.06
C LEU A 444 32.69 -18.84 4.19
N TYR A 445 31.66 -19.60 4.57
CA TYR A 445 31.19 -20.77 3.81
C TYR A 445 30.42 -20.42 2.52
N PHE A 446 29.97 -19.17 2.34
CA PHE A 446 29.42 -18.67 1.07
C PHE A 446 30.49 -18.25 0.05
N LEU A 447 31.77 -18.24 0.45
CA LEU A 447 32.87 -17.71 -0.35
C LEU A 447 33.95 -18.79 -0.57
N LYS A 448 34.63 -18.70 -1.72
CA LYS A 448 35.70 -19.62 -2.13
C LYS A 448 36.96 -19.39 -1.30
N SER A 449 37.34 -18.12 -1.19
CA SER A 449 38.50 -17.59 -0.47
C SER A 449 38.16 -16.23 0.11
N GLY A 450 38.99 -15.75 1.04
CA GLY A 450 38.81 -14.51 1.79
C GLY A 450 39.38 -14.65 3.20
N THR A 451 39.76 -13.52 3.81
CA THR A 451 40.36 -13.45 5.15
C THR A 451 39.44 -12.67 6.08
N LEU A 452 39.03 -13.28 7.19
CA LEU A 452 38.21 -12.63 8.20
C LEU A 452 39.03 -11.60 9.00
N GLN A 453 38.56 -10.36 9.06
CA GLN A 453 39.15 -9.26 9.83
C GLN A 453 38.03 -8.50 10.55
N GLY A 454 37.83 -8.82 11.83
CA GLY A 454 36.60 -8.45 12.53
C GLY A 454 35.43 -9.24 11.93
N ASP A 455 34.32 -8.56 11.66
CA ASP A 455 33.14 -9.14 11.01
C ASP A 455 33.19 -9.12 9.47
N LEU A 456 34.28 -8.60 8.88
CA LEU A 456 34.43 -8.41 7.44
C LEU A 456 35.35 -9.47 6.82
N ILE A 457 35.07 -9.88 5.59
CA ILE A 457 35.84 -10.87 4.84
C ILE A 457 36.59 -10.19 3.69
N LEU A 458 37.83 -9.77 3.94
CA LEU A 458 38.65 -9.03 2.98
C LEU A 458 39.29 -9.96 1.93
N GLY A 459 39.50 -9.42 0.72
CA GLY A 459 40.16 -10.11 -0.38
C GLY A 459 39.43 -11.39 -0.81
N PHE A 460 38.09 -11.35 -0.80
CA PHE A 460 37.27 -12.53 -1.06
C PHE A 460 37.30 -12.97 -2.53
N THR A 461 36.82 -14.19 -2.76
CA THR A 461 36.50 -14.68 -4.10
C THR A 461 35.19 -15.43 -4.03
N GLU A 462 34.25 -15.09 -4.91
CA GLU A 462 32.92 -15.71 -4.93
C GLU A 462 32.96 -17.15 -5.46
N LEU A 463 31.89 -17.88 -5.15
CA LEU A 463 31.63 -19.22 -5.68
C LEU A 463 30.78 -19.13 -6.96
N ASP A 464 30.95 -20.08 -7.86
CA ASP A 464 30.02 -20.34 -8.96
C ASP A 464 28.65 -20.83 -8.43
N ASP A 465 27.62 -20.82 -9.28
CA ASP A 465 26.25 -21.19 -8.92
C ASP A 465 26.10 -22.62 -8.39
N ALA A 466 26.86 -23.58 -8.93
CA ALA A 466 26.74 -24.98 -8.52
C ALA A 466 27.36 -25.17 -7.12
N SER A 467 28.54 -24.61 -6.91
CA SER A 467 29.26 -24.64 -5.65
C SER A 467 28.51 -23.86 -4.57
N LEU A 468 28.07 -22.62 -4.84
CA LEU A 468 27.30 -21.82 -3.88
C LEU A 468 25.96 -22.47 -3.50
N ARG A 469 25.24 -23.05 -4.45
CA ARG A 469 24.01 -23.82 -4.20
C ARG A 469 24.29 -25.05 -3.31
N ALA A 470 25.37 -25.79 -3.59
CA ALA A 470 25.78 -26.91 -2.75
C ALA A 470 26.14 -26.47 -1.32
N ARG A 471 26.79 -25.31 -1.15
CA ARG A 471 27.07 -24.73 0.17
C ARG A 471 25.79 -24.37 0.92
N VAL A 472 24.85 -23.66 0.29
CA VAL A 472 23.54 -23.31 0.88
C VAL A 472 22.78 -24.57 1.32
N HIS A 473 22.69 -25.59 0.47
CA HIS A 473 22.07 -26.87 0.84
C HIS A 473 22.79 -27.54 2.02
N THR A 474 24.13 -27.64 1.97
CA THR A 474 24.92 -28.31 3.03
C THR A 474 24.77 -27.63 4.39
N THR A 475 24.75 -26.29 4.44
CA THR A 475 24.60 -25.54 5.70
C THR A 475 23.16 -25.53 6.20
N ALA A 476 22.16 -25.43 5.31
CA ALA A 476 20.75 -25.56 5.69
C ALA A 476 20.44 -26.97 6.23
N GLU A 477 20.90 -28.03 5.56
CA GLU A 477 20.77 -29.42 6.04
C GLU A 477 21.46 -29.62 7.39
N TYR A 478 22.69 -29.11 7.55
CA TYR A 478 23.42 -29.19 8.81
C TYR A 478 22.68 -28.48 9.95
N MET A 479 22.18 -27.26 9.74
CA MET A 479 21.52 -26.48 10.79
C MET A 479 20.16 -27.06 11.20
N PHE A 480 19.33 -27.45 10.23
CA PHE A 480 17.93 -27.86 10.47
C PHE A 480 17.34 -28.82 9.43
N GLY A 481 17.79 -28.81 8.18
CA GLY A 481 17.12 -29.50 7.08
C GLY A 481 17.08 -31.02 7.24
N TYR A 482 18.06 -31.60 7.94
CA TYR A 482 18.08 -33.02 8.32
C TYR A 482 16.82 -33.46 9.08
N LEU A 483 16.17 -32.55 9.83
CA LEU A 483 14.94 -32.81 10.58
C LEU A 483 13.78 -33.32 9.72
N ARG A 484 13.76 -33.00 8.42
CA ARG A 484 12.79 -33.53 7.44
C ARG A 484 12.79 -35.06 7.36
N SER A 485 13.91 -35.69 7.76
CA SER A 485 14.12 -37.14 7.70
C SER A 485 14.08 -37.85 9.06
N THR A 486 14.35 -37.13 10.17
CA THR A 486 14.50 -37.72 11.51
C THR A 486 13.27 -37.61 12.40
N GLN A 487 12.28 -36.79 12.03
CA GLN A 487 11.08 -36.56 12.85
C GLN A 487 9.82 -36.30 12.02
N GLY A 488 8.64 -36.40 12.67
CA GLY A 488 7.34 -36.22 12.01
C GLY A 488 6.87 -34.76 11.86
N SER A 489 7.53 -33.79 12.52
CA SER A 489 7.16 -32.37 12.49
C SER A 489 7.55 -31.69 11.18
N ALA A 490 6.72 -30.74 10.72
CA ALA A 490 7.05 -29.85 9.62
C ALA A 490 8.22 -28.90 9.96
N VAL A 491 9.01 -28.58 8.94
CA VAL A 491 10.03 -27.52 8.97
C VAL A 491 9.56 -26.38 8.06
N ILE A 492 9.32 -25.20 8.63
CA ILE A 492 8.79 -24.01 7.94
C ILE A 492 9.61 -22.80 8.39
N LEU A 493 10.47 -22.23 7.54
CA LEU A 493 11.44 -21.21 7.99
C LEU A 493 10.72 -19.97 8.56
N GLY A 494 11.12 -19.53 9.76
CA GLY A 494 10.51 -18.39 10.47
C GLY A 494 10.89 -17.05 9.85
N GLU A 495 12.16 -16.91 9.46
CA GLU A 495 12.66 -15.80 8.66
C GLU A 495 13.73 -16.28 7.68
N PHE A 496 13.70 -15.72 6.48
CA PHE A 496 14.82 -15.77 5.56
C PHE A 496 14.86 -14.50 4.70
N GLY A 497 16.04 -14.04 4.29
CA GLY A 497 16.13 -12.80 3.51
C GLY A 497 17.53 -12.23 3.31
N GLY A 498 17.56 -11.00 2.80
CA GLY A 498 18.75 -10.28 2.37
C GLY A 498 18.43 -9.10 1.46
N LEU A 499 19.46 -8.35 1.10
CA LEU A 499 19.45 -7.52 -0.11
C LEU A 499 19.27 -8.43 -1.33
N TYR A 500 18.45 -8.01 -2.29
CA TYR A 500 18.12 -8.80 -3.47
C TYR A 500 18.40 -8.02 -4.76
N THR A 501 17.98 -6.77 -4.85
CA THR A 501 18.31 -5.85 -5.96
C THR A 501 19.56 -5.02 -5.67
N GLN A 502 19.81 -4.67 -4.41
CA GLN A 502 20.92 -3.81 -4.00
C GLN A 502 22.26 -4.56 -3.80
N ASP A 503 22.31 -5.87 -4.01
CA ASP A 503 23.51 -6.69 -3.79
C ASP A 503 24.70 -6.20 -4.64
N ALA A 504 25.77 -5.77 -3.97
CA ALA A 504 26.97 -5.19 -4.58
C ALA A 504 28.07 -6.22 -4.86
N HIS A 505 27.93 -7.48 -4.45
CA HIS A 505 28.88 -8.53 -4.80
C HIS A 505 28.96 -8.68 -6.35
N PRO A 506 30.16 -8.78 -6.95
CA PRO A 506 30.33 -8.90 -8.40
C PRO A 506 29.50 -10.02 -9.06
N MET A 507 29.42 -11.21 -8.45
CA MET A 507 28.58 -12.33 -8.89
C MET A 507 27.24 -12.42 -8.14
N LYS A 508 26.80 -11.36 -7.45
CA LYS A 508 25.52 -11.29 -6.72
C LYS A 508 25.31 -12.43 -5.71
N THR A 509 26.32 -12.74 -4.89
CA THR A 509 26.26 -13.84 -3.91
C THR A 509 25.14 -13.69 -2.87
N THR A 510 24.77 -12.47 -2.44
CA THR A 510 23.64 -12.27 -1.50
C THR A 510 22.31 -12.64 -2.15
N GLN A 511 22.06 -12.14 -3.37
CA GLN A 511 20.88 -12.45 -4.15
C GLN A 511 20.79 -13.96 -4.44
N ARG A 512 21.91 -14.58 -4.84
CA ARG A 512 21.99 -16.01 -5.14
C ARG A 512 21.75 -16.88 -3.91
N VAL A 513 22.25 -16.53 -2.73
CA VAL A 513 21.96 -17.29 -1.49
C VAL A 513 20.45 -17.30 -1.21
N THR A 514 19.78 -16.15 -1.26
CA THR A 514 18.32 -16.05 -1.08
C THR A 514 17.57 -16.88 -2.13
N LYS A 515 17.98 -16.81 -3.40
CA LYS A 515 17.40 -17.60 -4.51
C LYS A 515 17.60 -19.11 -4.35
N PHE A 516 18.77 -19.54 -3.88
CA PHE A 516 19.07 -20.96 -3.68
C PHE A 516 18.38 -21.54 -2.43
N LEU A 517 18.13 -20.72 -1.41
CA LEU A 517 17.29 -21.11 -0.27
C LEU A 517 15.80 -21.23 -0.65
N ILE A 518 15.30 -20.35 -1.52
CA ILE A 518 13.97 -20.50 -2.15
C ILE A 518 13.89 -21.80 -2.95
N ASP A 519 14.97 -22.18 -3.65
CA ASP A 519 15.06 -23.48 -4.31
C ASP A 519 15.08 -24.66 -3.32
N GLU A 520 15.82 -24.53 -2.22
CA GLU A 520 15.95 -25.56 -1.17
C GLU A 520 14.62 -25.85 -0.47
N MET A 521 13.82 -24.81 -0.17
CA MET A 521 12.48 -24.95 0.42
C MET A 521 11.47 -25.68 -0.49
N LYS A 522 11.79 -25.99 -1.75
CA LYS A 522 10.97 -26.85 -2.61
C LYS A 522 11.32 -28.34 -2.49
N GLN A 523 12.37 -28.70 -1.75
CA GLN A 523 12.68 -30.11 -1.50
C GLN A 523 11.62 -30.79 -0.62
N PRO A 524 11.34 -32.10 -0.80
CA PRO A 524 10.33 -32.81 -0.01
C PRO A 524 10.55 -32.72 1.51
N GLY A 525 9.49 -32.43 2.26
CA GLY A 525 9.53 -32.33 3.73
C GLY A 525 9.76 -30.93 4.29
N TYR A 526 10.13 -29.94 3.45
CA TYR A 526 9.89 -28.54 3.81
C TYR A 526 8.40 -28.22 3.65
N GLY A 527 7.89 -27.36 4.54
CA GLY A 527 6.53 -26.79 4.43
C GLY A 527 6.51 -25.39 3.81
N GLY A 528 7.67 -24.80 3.49
CA GLY A 528 7.84 -23.42 3.03
C GLY A 528 8.51 -22.54 4.08
N GLY A 529 8.11 -21.27 4.17
CA GLY A 529 8.69 -20.30 5.11
C GLY A 529 8.21 -18.87 4.90
N TYR A 530 8.62 -17.96 5.78
CA TYR A 530 8.27 -16.54 5.73
C TYR A 530 9.47 -15.67 5.32
N LEU A 531 9.32 -14.90 4.25
CA LEU A 531 10.34 -13.93 3.84
C LEU A 531 10.45 -12.79 4.86
N TRP A 532 11.67 -12.36 5.15
CA TRP A 532 11.98 -11.12 5.85
C TRP A 532 12.41 -10.05 4.83
N ALA A 533 11.60 -9.01 4.56
CA ALA A 533 10.24 -8.80 5.04
C ALA A 533 9.40 -8.08 3.97
N LEU A 534 8.11 -7.85 4.27
CA LEU A 534 7.28 -6.92 3.50
C LEU A 534 7.89 -5.51 3.51
N ASN A 535 8.41 -5.14 4.69
CA ASN A 535 8.90 -3.83 5.07
C ASN A 535 10.17 -3.41 4.28
N PRO A 536 10.15 -2.32 3.49
CA PRO A 536 11.35 -1.76 2.86
C PRO A 536 12.36 -1.21 3.87
N GLU A 537 11.97 -0.91 5.11
CA GLU A 537 12.84 -0.44 6.20
C GLU A 537 13.74 -1.54 6.79
N SER A 538 13.68 -2.77 6.26
CA SER A 538 14.47 -3.90 6.76
C SER A 538 15.96 -3.67 6.47
N ALA A 539 16.69 -3.26 7.51
CA ALA A 539 18.08 -2.84 7.41
C ALA A 539 19.07 -4.01 7.47
N TYR A 540 20.03 -4.00 6.55
CA TYR A 540 21.14 -4.95 6.37
C TYR A 540 22.49 -4.24 6.53
N GLN A 541 23.48 -4.93 7.10
CA GLN A 541 24.68 -4.33 7.68
C GLN A 541 25.94 -4.50 6.80
N TYR A 542 25.89 -5.33 5.75
CA TYR A 542 27.07 -5.70 4.97
C TYR A 542 26.77 -5.73 3.46
N ASN A 543 27.56 -5.03 2.65
CA ASN A 543 27.45 -5.08 1.19
C ASN A 543 28.66 -4.42 0.49
N PRO A 544 29.57 -5.17 -0.15
CA PRO A 544 29.73 -6.62 -0.14
C PRO A 544 30.20 -7.17 1.23
N SER A 545 30.60 -8.45 1.28
CA SER A 545 31.13 -9.13 2.48
C SER A 545 32.40 -8.49 3.10
N ASP A 546 33.06 -7.56 2.41
CA ASP A 546 34.22 -6.80 2.87
C ASP A 546 33.87 -5.41 3.41
N THR A 547 32.61 -4.97 3.31
CA THR A 547 32.20 -3.58 3.53
C THR A 547 30.98 -3.50 4.45
N HIS A 548 31.14 -2.90 5.63
CA HIS A 548 30.03 -2.58 6.53
C HIS A 548 29.27 -1.34 6.02
N VAL A 549 27.96 -1.45 5.87
CA VAL A 549 27.04 -0.39 5.40
C VAL A 549 25.75 -0.40 6.22
N THR A 550 24.80 0.49 5.91
CA THR A 550 23.40 0.33 6.31
C THR A 550 22.53 0.53 5.09
N LEU A 551 22.00 -0.56 4.53
CA LEU A 551 21.09 -0.54 3.37
C LEU A 551 19.75 -1.15 3.75
N ALA A 552 18.66 -0.66 3.18
CA ALA A 552 17.30 -1.11 3.51
C ALA A 552 16.61 -1.67 2.26
N GLU A 553 16.10 -2.90 2.34
CA GLU A 553 15.37 -3.56 1.24
C GLU A 553 14.27 -4.49 1.75
N GLY A 554 13.14 -4.52 1.05
CA GLY A 554 12.02 -5.44 1.34
C GLY A 554 11.29 -5.85 0.07
N LEU A 555 10.18 -6.56 0.24
CA LEU A 555 9.30 -6.98 -0.86
C LEU A 555 8.51 -5.81 -1.48
N LEU A 556 8.29 -4.73 -0.71
CA LEU A 556 7.83 -3.44 -1.21
C LEU A 556 9.00 -2.46 -1.34
N THR A 557 8.80 -1.39 -2.11
CA THR A 557 9.73 -0.25 -2.17
C THR A 557 9.40 0.76 -1.07
N THR A 558 10.33 1.69 -0.80
CA THR A 558 10.27 2.65 0.32
C THR A 558 9.07 3.60 0.37
N ASN A 559 8.22 3.63 -0.67
CA ASN A 559 6.96 4.40 -0.65
C ASN A 559 5.73 3.56 -0.24
N TRP A 560 5.87 2.24 -0.06
CA TRP A 560 4.79 1.27 0.21
C TRP A 560 3.67 1.18 -0.85
N LEU A 561 3.82 1.86 -1.99
CA LEU A 561 2.87 1.91 -3.10
C LEU A 561 3.35 1.11 -4.34
N ARG A 562 4.63 0.72 -4.39
CA ARG A 562 5.18 -0.16 -5.43
C ARG A 562 5.90 -1.37 -4.83
N ALA A 563 5.88 -2.48 -5.55
CA ALA A 563 6.59 -3.70 -5.20
C ALA A 563 8.05 -3.67 -5.66
N ASN A 564 8.90 -4.44 -4.99
CA ASN A 564 10.23 -4.79 -5.46
C ASN A 564 10.09 -5.95 -6.46
N GLU A 565 9.84 -5.63 -7.73
CA GLU A 565 9.40 -6.61 -8.74
C GLU A 565 10.37 -7.81 -8.90
N PRO A 566 11.71 -7.66 -8.95
CA PRO A 566 12.62 -8.80 -9.00
C PRO A 566 12.56 -9.71 -7.76
N PHE A 567 12.26 -9.14 -6.59
CA PHE A 567 12.12 -9.92 -5.34
C PHE A 567 10.76 -10.64 -5.30
N VAL A 568 9.69 -10.02 -5.81
CA VAL A 568 8.39 -10.68 -6.02
C VAL A 568 8.51 -11.82 -7.03
N GLU A 569 9.25 -11.61 -8.13
CA GLU A 569 9.53 -12.65 -9.13
C GLU A 569 10.29 -13.83 -8.50
N ALA A 570 11.34 -13.57 -7.73
CA ALA A 570 12.07 -14.61 -7.00
C ALA A 570 11.14 -15.47 -6.13
N MET A 571 10.21 -14.82 -5.43
CA MET A 571 9.22 -15.49 -4.58
C MET A 571 8.18 -16.33 -5.34
N THR A 572 8.07 -16.21 -6.67
CA THR A 572 7.26 -17.16 -7.48
C THR A 572 7.77 -18.60 -7.38
N GLY A 573 9.06 -18.79 -7.03
CA GLY A 573 9.62 -20.11 -6.74
C GLY A 573 8.86 -20.89 -5.65
N MET A 574 8.21 -20.17 -4.72
CA MET A 574 7.41 -20.76 -3.63
C MET A 574 5.93 -20.94 -3.97
N ASP A 575 5.48 -20.65 -5.19
CA ASP A 575 4.04 -20.71 -5.56
C ASP A 575 3.39 -22.09 -5.41
N SER A 576 4.18 -23.17 -5.40
CA SER A 576 3.72 -24.52 -5.06
C SER A 576 3.18 -24.62 -3.62
N HIS A 577 3.71 -23.81 -2.70
CA HIS A 577 3.25 -23.71 -1.32
C HIS A 577 2.02 -22.81 -1.18
N GLY A 578 1.87 -21.78 -2.03
CA GLY A 578 0.71 -20.88 -2.03
C GLY A 578 -0.59 -21.48 -2.59
N ARG A 579 -0.57 -22.68 -3.19
CA ARG A 579 -1.73 -23.31 -3.85
C ARG A 579 -2.65 -24.13 -2.92
N TYR A 580 -3.13 -23.53 -1.83
CA TYR A 580 -4.16 -24.14 -0.98
C TYR A 580 -5.29 -23.16 -0.68
N ASP A 581 -6.47 -23.45 -1.24
CA ASP A 581 -7.66 -22.64 -1.04
C ASP A 581 -8.44 -23.13 0.18
N ILE A 582 -8.33 -22.41 1.29
CA ILE A 582 -9.13 -22.66 2.52
C ILE A 582 -10.55 -22.12 2.34
N THR A 583 -11.22 -22.41 1.22
CA THR A 583 -12.60 -21.99 1.01
C THR A 583 -13.55 -22.65 2.00
N ARG A 584 -14.61 -21.92 2.33
CA ARG A 584 -15.83 -22.37 3.03
C ARG A 584 -16.44 -23.68 2.49
N LYS A 585 -16.02 -24.20 1.33
CA LYS A 585 -16.53 -25.43 0.72
C LYS A 585 -15.77 -26.70 1.12
N GLN A 586 -14.49 -26.66 1.49
CA GLN A 586 -13.75 -27.89 1.82
C GLN A 586 -13.98 -28.36 3.27
N ILE A 587 -14.20 -27.41 4.18
CA ILE A 587 -14.42 -27.69 5.62
C ILE A 587 -15.92 -27.86 5.96
N TYR A 588 -16.84 -27.56 5.03
CA TYR A 588 -18.29 -27.78 5.20
C TYR A 588 -18.91 -28.69 4.13
N ILE A 589 -19.27 -29.91 4.55
CA ILE A 589 -20.33 -30.71 3.95
C ILE A 589 -21.21 -31.16 5.11
N GLY A 590 -22.45 -30.65 5.21
CA GLY A 590 -23.19 -30.79 6.47
C GLY A 590 -24.67 -30.41 6.54
N PHE A 591 -25.35 -30.04 5.44
CA PHE A 591 -26.80 -30.22 5.28
C PHE A 591 -27.16 -30.22 3.79
N GLY A 592 -28.03 -31.15 3.37
CA GLY A 592 -28.20 -31.49 1.96
C GLY A 592 -29.25 -30.66 1.23
N THR A 593 -28.85 -30.01 0.14
CA THR A 593 -29.73 -29.63 -0.97
C THR A 593 -29.10 -30.08 -2.29
N TYR A 594 -29.93 -30.57 -3.22
CA TYR A 594 -29.47 -31.10 -4.51
C TYR A 594 -28.95 -29.96 -5.40
N ILE A 595 -27.68 -30.02 -5.78
CA ILE A 595 -27.18 -29.33 -6.98
C ILE A 595 -27.17 -30.35 -8.11
N ILE A 596 -28.17 -30.27 -8.99
CA ILE A 596 -28.16 -31.03 -10.24
C ILE A 596 -27.08 -30.42 -11.14
N ASN A 597 -26.11 -31.23 -11.54
CA ASN A 597 -24.99 -30.79 -12.35
C ASN A 597 -25.41 -30.68 -13.83
N ILE A 598 -25.82 -29.48 -14.26
CA ILE A 598 -26.15 -29.18 -15.66
C ILE A 598 -25.14 -28.17 -16.19
N ASN A 599 -24.17 -28.64 -16.98
CA ASN A 599 -23.30 -27.74 -17.72
C ASN A 599 -22.78 -28.37 -19.03
N LYS A 600 -23.62 -28.34 -20.07
CA LYS A 600 -23.22 -28.27 -21.48
C LYS A 600 -24.44 -28.00 -22.36
N HIS A 601 -24.37 -26.92 -23.15
CA HIS A 601 -25.29 -26.74 -24.27
C HIS A 601 -24.95 -27.72 -25.39
N ALA A 602 -25.95 -28.47 -25.85
CA ALA A 602 -26.05 -28.96 -27.21
C ALA A 602 -27.47 -28.61 -27.69
N VAL A 603 -27.59 -27.95 -28.83
CA VAL A 603 -28.89 -27.53 -29.39
C VAL A 603 -29.41 -28.63 -30.31
N VAL A 604 -30.68 -29.01 -30.16
CA VAL A 604 -31.67 -29.39 -31.20
C VAL A 604 -32.84 -30.17 -30.56
N GLY A 605 -34.08 -29.89 -30.98
CA GLY A 605 -35.18 -30.88 -30.96
C GLY A 605 -36.17 -30.84 -29.80
N LEU A 606 -37.34 -30.26 -30.05
CA LEU A 606 -38.64 -30.78 -29.56
C LEU A 606 -38.99 -32.06 -30.37
N PRO A 607 -39.86 -33.01 -29.91
CA PRO A 607 -41.12 -32.71 -29.21
C PRO A 607 -41.69 -33.74 -28.18
N SER A 608 -42.82 -33.33 -27.57
CA SER A 608 -44.03 -34.12 -27.22
C SER A 608 -44.00 -35.37 -26.30
N THR A 609 -44.70 -35.21 -25.16
CA THR A 609 -45.72 -36.12 -24.55
C THR A 609 -45.40 -37.54 -24.02
N ILE A 610 -45.65 -37.69 -22.71
CA ILE A 610 -46.43 -38.76 -22.03
C ILE A 610 -46.08 -40.24 -22.32
N GLY A 611 -45.56 -40.94 -21.32
CA GLY A 611 -45.52 -42.42 -21.29
C GLY A 611 -44.91 -43.02 -20.01
N LEU A 612 -45.69 -43.83 -19.29
CA LEU A 612 -45.23 -44.76 -18.23
C LEU A 612 -45.44 -46.20 -18.77
N PRO A 613 -44.93 -47.27 -18.11
CA PRO A 613 -43.52 -47.60 -17.84
C PRO A 613 -43.19 -49.07 -18.28
N VAL A 614 -42.29 -49.78 -17.57
CA VAL A 614 -42.13 -51.26 -17.44
C VAL A 614 -41.03 -51.99 -18.27
N THR A 615 -40.21 -52.75 -17.52
CA THR A 615 -39.31 -53.91 -17.83
C THR A 615 -38.14 -53.85 -18.82
N SER A 616 -37.05 -54.45 -18.36
CA SER A 616 -35.86 -54.95 -19.05
C SER A 616 -36.05 -56.27 -19.81
N VAL A 617 -35.27 -56.52 -20.87
CA VAL A 617 -34.79 -57.85 -21.34
C VAL A 617 -33.37 -57.71 -21.96
N HIS A 618 -32.63 -58.82 -22.11
CA HIS A 618 -31.22 -58.92 -22.54
C HIS A 618 -30.97 -59.09 -24.06
N SER A 619 -29.74 -58.73 -24.47
CA SER A 619 -28.79 -59.47 -25.35
C SER A 619 -28.97 -59.57 -26.88
N ILE A 620 -27.85 -59.99 -27.51
CA ILE A 620 -27.60 -60.38 -28.92
C ILE A 620 -27.39 -59.15 -29.84
N ASP A 621 -26.26 -58.84 -30.49
CA ASP A 621 -24.99 -59.52 -30.92
C ASP A 621 -24.92 -59.73 -32.45
N THR A 622 -23.71 -59.58 -33.03
CA THR A 622 -23.35 -59.61 -34.47
C THR A 622 -24.03 -58.51 -35.35
N GLU A 623 -23.48 -58.08 -36.50
CA GLU A 623 -22.56 -58.74 -37.45
C GLU A 623 -21.73 -57.74 -38.34
N ALA A 624 -20.74 -58.30 -39.04
CA ALA A 624 -20.24 -57.92 -40.38
C ALA A 624 -19.40 -56.63 -40.65
N ARG A 625 -18.44 -56.81 -41.57
CA ARG A 625 -17.73 -55.78 -42.36
C ARG A 625 -18.55 -55.49 -43.65
N THR A 626 -18.24 -54.65 -44.65
CA THR A 626 -16.95 -54.31 -45.30
C THR A 626 -17.18 -53.25 -46.41
N PHE A 627 -16.17 -52.43 -46.77
CA PHE A 627 -15.96 -51.83 -48.12
C PHE A 627 -17.00 -50.81 -48.68
N VAL A 628 -16.74 -49.94 -49.69
CA VAL A 628 -15.51 -49.24 -50.15
C VAL A 628 -15.86 -48.04 -51.08
N LYS A 629 -15.07 -46.95 -51.02
CA LYS A 629 -14.79 -45.85 -52.00
C LYS A 629 -15.86 -45.25 -52.97
N ASN A 630 -15.67 -43.92 -53.17
CA ASN A 630 -15.41 -43.20 -54.46
C ASN A 630 -16.49 -42.25 -55.08
N THR A 631 -16.04 -40.99 -55.34
CA THR A 631 -16.35 -40.09 -56.50
C THR A 631 -17.80 -39.65 -56.80
N SER A 632 -18.11 -38.50 -57.43
CA SER A 632 -17.42 -37.20 -57.66
C SER A 632 -18.38 -36.25 -58.43
N THR A 633 -18.19 -34.91 -58.37
CA THR A 633 -18.66 -33.88 -59.38
C THR A 633 -20.19 -33.80 -59.67
N ASP A 634 -20.82 -32.69 -60.10
CA ASP A 634 -20.33 -31.45 -60.74
C ASP A 634 -21.27 -30.22 -60.53
N ARG A 635 -20.86 -29.09 -61.11
CA ARG A 635 -21.48 -27.76 -61.41
C ARG A 635 -22.98 -27.69 -61.79
N ALA A 636 -23.64 -26.50 -61.80
CA ALA A 636 -23.44 -25.17 -61.15
C ALA A 636 -24.78 -24.35 -61.21
N SER A 637 -25.00 -23.08 -61.64
CA SER A 637 -24.25 -22.08 -62.45
C SER A 637 -24.82 -20.63 -62.31
N LEU A 638 -23.96 -19.59 -62.47
CA LEU A 638 -24.25 -18.17 -62.81
C LEU A 638 -24.98 -17.27 -61.75
N SER A 639 -24.81 -15.93 -61.70
CA SER A 639 -24.24 -14.98 -62.68
C SER A 639 -23.59 -13.68 -62.09
N ARG A 640 -22.54 -13.15 -62.75
CA ARG A 640 -22.13 -11.70 -62.87
C ARG A 640 -21.66 -10.95 -61.58
N PHE A 641 -20.78 -9.93 -61.57
CA PHE A 641 -19.71 -9.36 -62.45
C PHE A 641 -19.08 -8.14 -61.69
N CYS A 642 -17.88 -7.56 -61.97
CA CYS A 642 -16.64 -7.98 -62.65
C CYS A 642 -15.52 -6.92 -62.43
N GLY A 643 -14.23 -7.33 -62.37
CA GLY A 643 -13.03 -6.44 -62.37
C GLY A 643 -12.48 -6.07 -60.97
N ARG A 644 -11.18 -5.75 -60.81
CA ARG A 644 -10.03 -5.77 -61.75
C ARG A 644 -8.67 -5.73 -61.01
N HIS A 645 -7.65 -6.44 -61.51
CA HIS A 645 -6.20 -6.39 -61.16
C HIS A 645 -5.72 -6.78 -59.73
N SER A 646 -4.43 -7.06 -59.46
CA SER A 646 -3.45 -8.06 -60.01
C SER A 646 -1.97 -7.63 -59.79
N GLY A 647 -1.14 -8.48 -59.17
CA GLY A 647 0.34 -8.37 -59.06
C GLY A 647 0.85 -9.18 -57.84
N LEU A 648 1.70 -10.23 -57.89
CA LEU A 648 3.06 -10.44 -58.48
C LEU A 648 4.16 -9.71 -57.69
N VAL A 649 5.29 -10.31 -57.27
CA VAL A 649 5.88 -11.68 -57.28
C VAL A 649 7.06 -11.69 -56.24
N SER A 650 7.71 -12.75 -55.70
CA SER A 650 7.85 -14.21 -55.94
C SER A 650 7.42 -15.02 -54.68
N VAL A 651 7.61 -16.34 -54.43
CA VAL A 651 8.30 -17.51 -55.05
C VAL A 651 9.82 -17.69 -54.78
N ASP A 652 10.18 -18.56 -53.81
CA ASP A 652 11.26 -19.60 -53.76
C ASP A 652 11.80 -19.82 -52.30
N GLN A 653 12.51 -20.90 -51.90
CA GLN A 653 12.48 -22.36 -52.19
C GLN A 653 13.48 -23.07 -51.22
N LEU A 654 13.47 -24.42 -51.14
CA LEU A 654 14.44 -25.31 -50.45
C LEU A 654 14.46 -25.28 -48.90
N LEU A 655 15.03 -26.26 -48.17
CA LEU A 655 14.98 -27.76 -48.21
C LEU A 655 15.90 -28.30 -47.08
N ILE A 656 15.74 -29.58 -46.66
CA ILE A 656 16.74 -30.39 -45.87
C ILE A 656 16.96 -29.88 -44.41
N SER A 657 17.14 -30.67 -43.34
CA SER A 657 17.01 -32.11 -43.01
C SER A 657 16.57 -32.20 -41.52
N GLY A 658 15.95 -33.27 -41.00
CA GLY A 658 16.60 -34.53 -40.57
C GLY A 658 17.41 -34.39 -39.26
N GLY A 659 17.36 -35.30 -38.29
CA GLY A 659 16.59 -36.54 -38.21
C GLY A 659 16.94 -37.42 -36.99
N GLU A 660 16.05 -38.37 -36.68
CA GLU A 660 16.29 -39.65 -35.98
C GLU A 660 17.14 -39.75 -34.69
N SER A 661 16.41 -39.97 -33.58
CA SER A 661 16.51 -41.20 -32.74
C SER A 661 17.64 -41.29 -31.66
N ARG A 662 17.72 -42.30 -30.75
CA ARG A 662 17.15 -43.67 -30.69
C ARG A 662 17.26 -44.30 -29.27
N LEU A 663 16.66 -45.50 -29.07
CA LEU A 663 16.88 -46.48 -27.96
C LEU A 663 16.30 -46.06 -26.56
N LEU A 664 15.73 -46.89 -25.67
CA LEU A 664 15.28 -48.31 -25.63
C LEU A 664 14.16 -48.45 -24.53
N ASN A 665 13.69 -49.66 -24.18
CA ASN A 665 12.56 -50.38 -24.78
C ASN A 665 12.30 -51.75 -24.05
N VAL A 666 11.14 -52.36 -24.30
CA VAL A 666 10.71 -53.77 -24.02
C VAL A 666 10.37 -54.18 -22.56
N PHE A 667 9.33 -55.05 -22.47
CA PHE A 667 8.85 -55.93 -21.37
C PHE A 667 8.00 -55.31 -20.24
N ASP A 668 6.86 -55.90 -19.84
CA ASP A 668 5.97 -56.87 -20.53
C ASP A 668 4.52 -56.84 -19.96
N VAL A 669 3.62 -57.67 -20.49
CA VAL A 669 2.20 -57.80 -20.10
C VAL A 669 1.96 -59.11 -19.28
N ASP A 670 0.74 -59.25 -18.73
CA ASP A 670 0.12 -60.41 -18.02
C ASP A 670 0.16 -60.43 -16.47
N ALA A 671 -0.86 -60.94 -15.75
CA ALA A 671 -2.27 -61.22 -16.10
C ALA A 671 -3.12 -61.50 -14.83
N ASN A 672 -4.44 -61.61 -15.04
CA ASN A 672 -5.42 -62.37 -14.24
C ASN A 672 -5.68 -62.01 -12.76
N ALA A 673 -6.91 -61.56 -12.51
CA ALA A 673 -7.60 -61.76 -11.23
C ALA A 673 -8.83 -62.68 -11.43
N PRO A 674 -9.13 -63.63 -10.52
CA PRO A 674 -10.37 -64.39 -10.53
C PRO A 674 -11.39 -63.88 -9.47
N CYS A 675 -12.67 -63.92 -9.81
CA CYS A 675 -13.77 -63.54 -8.92
C CYS A 675 -14.22 -64.68 -7.99
N THR A 676 -14.68 -64.35 -6.78
CA THR A 676 -15.61 -65.18 -5.99
C THR A 676 -16.71 -64.34 -5.35
N GLN A 677 -17.94 -64.85 -5.37
CA GLN A 677 -19.15 -64.24 -4.80
C GLN A 677 -19.33 -64.65 -3.31
N PHE A 678 -20.21 -63.97 -2.54
CA PHE A 678 -21.48 -64.57 -2.04
C PHE A 678 -22.36 -63.62 -1.16
N ARG A 679 -23.66 -63.54 -1.54
CA ARG A 679 -24.95 -63.30 -0.83
C ARG A 679 -25.12 -62.43 0.46
N PRO A 680 -26.29 -61.76 0.63
CA PRO A 680 -26.72 -61.01 1.83
C PRO A 680 -27.82 -61.69 2.70
N PRO A 681 -28.12 -61.16 3.91
CA PRO A 681 -29.39 -61.40 4.65
C PRO A 681 -30.09 -60.10 5.15
N THR A 682 -31.34 -59.80 4.76
CA THR A 682 -32.66 -60.03 5.46
C THR A 682 -33.15 -59.04 6.55
N THR A 683 -34.20 -58.26 6.21
CA THR A 683 -35.45 -57.93 6.96
C THR A 683 -35.50 -57.32 8.38
N VAL A 684 -36.47 -56.42 8.55
CA VAL A 684 -36.91 -55.69 9.78
C VAL A 684 -37.74 -56.55 10.76
N PRO A 685 -38.03 -56.07 11.99
CA PRO A 685 -39.43 -55.65 12.27
C PRO A 685 -39.62 -54.40 13.18
N LEU A 686 -40.82 -53.81 13.14
CA LEU A 686 -41.24 -52.62 13.93
C LEU A 686 -41.93 -52.97 15.27
N ARG A 687 -41.99 -51.99 16.20
CA ARG A 687 -43.12 -51.73 17.13
C ARG A 687 -43.29 -50.21 17.31
N ARG A 688 -44.40 -49.61 16.85
CA ARG A 688 -45.68 -49.32 17.54
C ARG A 688 -45.65 -48.05 18.42
N TRP A 689 -46.68 -47.18 18.51
CA TRP A 689 -47.81 -46.68 17.66
C TRP A 689 -48.82 -45.96 18.59
N HIS A 690 -49.71 -45.10 18.06
CA HIS A 690 -50.85 -44.36 18.70
C HIS A 690 -50.58 -42.93 19.25
N CYS A 691 -51.53 -41.96 19.24
CA CYS A 691 -52.59 -41.58 18.27
C CYS A 691 -53.30 -40.25 18.68
N ILE A 692 -53.49 -39.30 17.74
CA ILE A 692 -54.77 -38.64 17.31
C ILE A 692 -55.77 -38.11 18.39
N PRO A 693 -56.38 -36.88 18.32
CA PRO A 693 -56.02 -35.60 17.64
C PRO A 693 -56.49 -34.27 18.36
N LEU A 694 -56.41 -33.13 17.66
CA LEU A 694 -57.29 -31.91 17.69
C LEU A 694 -57.61 -31.14 19.00
N SER A 695 -57.13 -29.90 19.08
CA SER A 695 -57.97 -28.70 19.35
C SER A 695 -57.31 -27.42 18.80
N GLN A 696 -58.05 -26.31 18.75
CA GLN A 696 -57.61 -25.00 18.24
C GLN A 696 -56.62 -24.28 19.17
N GLU A 697 -55.65 -23.54 18.64
CA GLU A 697 -55.67 -22.06 18.59
C GLU A 697 -54.47 -21.47 17.85
N THR A 698 -54.58 -20.21 17.41
CA THR A 698 -53.54 -19.43 16.72
C THR A 698 -52.77 -18.52 17.68
N ASN A 699 -51.56 -18.12 17.28
CA ASN A 699 -50.67 -17.14 17.91
C ASN A 699 -49.99 -17.54 19.24
N ARG A 700 -48.70 -17.92 19.15
CA ARG A 700 -47.57 -17.23 19.83
C ARG A 700 -46.22 -17.83 19.43
N LEU A 701 -45.49 -17.14 18.56
CA LEU A 701 -44.04 -17.25 18.41
C LEU A 701 -43.43 -15.86 18.31
N THR A 702 -43.64 -15.07 19.37
CA THR A 702 -42.86 -13.86 19.65
C THR A 702 -41.57 -14.28 20.34
N ASP A 703 -40.45 -14.36 19.62
CA ASP A 703 -39.08 -14.20 20.16
C ASP A 703 -38.00 -14.12 19.04
N SER A 704 -38.30 -13.38 17.96
CA SER A 704 -37.34 -13.11 16.87
C SER A 704 -37.41 -11.70 16.28
N VAL A 705 -38.11 -10.77 16.96
CA VAL A 705 -38.25 -9.35 16.57
C VAL A 705 -37.42 -8.42 17.47
N THR A 706 -37.00 -8.91 18.64
CA THR A 706 -36.34 -8.18 19.74
C THR A 706 -34.84 -7.90 19.54
N LEU A 707 -34.34 -7.92 18.31
CA LEU A 707 -32.99 -7.42 17.97
C LEU A 707 -32.99 -6.33 16.89
N ALA A 708 -34.07 -6.18 16.11
CA ALA A 708 -34.19 -5.15 15.07
C ALA A 708 -34.54 -3.75 15.61
N GLN A 709 -34.84 -3.61 16.91
CA GLN A 709 -35.30 -2.36 17.54
C GLN A 709 -34.26 -1.68 18.47
N HIS A 710 -32.97 -2.02 18.37
CA HIS A 710 -31.90 -1.43 19.21
C HIS A 710 -30.74 -0.76 18.46
N LEU A 711 -30.79 -0.66 17.12
CA LEU A 711 -29.82 0.10 16.31
C LEU A 711 -30.46 1.20 15.43
N TRP A 712 -31.62 1.72 15.85
CA TRP A 712 -32.23 2.93 15.24
C TRP A 712 -32.78 3.90 16.31
N SER A 713 -32.09 4.04 17.45
CA SER A 713 -32.58 4.81 18.60
C SER A 713 -31.51 5.43 19.52
N ALA A 714 -30.47 6.07 18.94
CA ALA A 714 -29.65 7.11 19.58
C ALA A 714 -28.65 7.69 18.55
N THR A 715 -28.49 9.00 18.36
CA THR A 715 -29.29 10.15 18.83
C THR A 715 -30.70 10.18 18.21
N PHE A 716 -31.76 10.70 18.83
CA PHE A 716 -31.88 11.54 20.04
C PHE A 716 -32.51 10.80 21.23
N ARG A 717 -32.25 11.26 22.46
CA ARG A 717 -33.10 10.97 23.63
C ARG A 717 -34.00 12.16 23.93
N MET A 718 -35.31 11.94 23.93
CA MET A 718 -36.25 12.79 24.69
C MET A 718 -37.27 11.86 25.36
N SER A 719 -37.34 11.91 26.70
CA SER A 719 -38.06 10.91 27.49
C SER A 719 -39.56 11.20 27.57
N VAL A 720 -40.38 10.23 27.13
CA VAL A 720 -41.84 10.22 27.39
C VAL A 720 -42.22 8.85 27.94
N ARG A 721 -42.90 8.82 29.09
CA ARG A 721 -43.55 7.60 29.60
C ARG A 721 -44.95 7.49 29.01
N VAL A 722 -45.37 6.29 28.62
CA VAL A 722 -46.72 5.99 28.13
C VAL A 722 -47.46 5.16 29.19
N PRO A 723 -48.64 5.59 29.69
CA PRO A 723 -49.47 4.81 30.61
C PRO A 723 -50.36 3.78 29.86
N PRO A 724 -50.99 2.82 30.56
CA PRO A 724 -51.83 1.79 29.93
C PRO A 724 -53.06 2.33 29.19
N VAL A 725 -53.53 1.54 28.22
CA VAL A 725 -54.67 1.88 27.35
C VAL A 725 -55.99 1.82 28.11
N GLY A 726 -56.74 2.93 28.17
CA GLY A 726 -58.12 2.90 28.67
C GLY A 726 -58.78 4.21 29.11
N THR A 727 -58.89 5.24 28.25
CA THR A 727 -59.93 6.29 28.40
C THR A 727 -60.12 7.10 27.12
N LYS A 728 -61.28 7.76 26.95
CA LYS A 728 -61.61 8.65 25.81
C LYS A 728 -61.24 10.13 26.10
N PRO A 729 -61.10 10.98 25.06
CA PRO A 729 -60.31 12.22 25.16
C PRO A 729 -61.12 13.46 25.57
N VAL A 730 -60.39 14.52 26.01
CA VAL A 730 -60.57 15.96 25.67
C VAL A 730 -59.72 16.84 26.62
N ARG A 731 -58.79 17.67 26.09
CA ARG A 731 -58.97 19.14 25.93
C ARG A 731 -57.76 19.81 25.24
N LYS A 732 -58.02 21.01 24.71
CA LYS A 732 -57.16 21.87 23.88
C LYS A 732 -55.93 22.41 24.63
N GLN A 733 -54.78 22.53 23.96
CA GLN A 733 -54.26 23.82 23.44
C GLN A 733 -53.12 23.61 22.42
N PRO A 734 -52.79 24.60 21.57
CA PRO A 734 -51.96 24.40 20.37
C PRO A 734 -50.47 24.73 20.57
N LEU A 735 -49.62 24.19 19.69
CA LEU A 735 -48.28 24.70 19.43
C LEU A 735 -48.22 25.33 18.03
N ARG A 736 -47.50 26.46 17.96
CA ARG A 736 -47.62 27.52 16.94
C ARG A 736 -47.34 27.06 15.50
N LEU A 737 -48.06 27.67 14.56
CA LEU A 737 -47.53 27.87 13.20
C LEU A 737 -46.28 28.76 13.28
N ALA A 738 -45.27 28.47 12.47
CA ALA A 738 -44.41 29.52 11.93
C ALA A 738 -45.12 30.08 10.70
N SER A 739 -45.31 31.40 10.66
CA SER A 739 -45.97 32.08 9.54
C SER A 739 -45.00 32.23 8.36
N TYR A 740 -45.37 31.68 7.21
CA TYR A 740 -45.02 32.31 5.94
C TYR A 740 -46.18 33.25 5.59
N SER A 741 -45.90 34.52 5.32
CA SER A 741 -46.93 35.57 5.22
C SER A 741 -47.56 35.60 3.83
N ASP A 742 -48.88 35.71 3.78
CA ASP A 742 -49.62 36.04 2.57
C ASP A 742 -49.18 37.42 2.02
N VAL A 743 -49.19 37.55 0.69
CA VAL A 743 -49.23 38.84 -0.01
C VAL A 743 -50.52 38.85 -0.82
N ASN A 744 -51.35 39.86 -0.62
CA ASN A 744 -52.76 39.86 -1.03
C ASN A 744 -53.01 40.00 -2.54
N ASP A 745 -54.16 39.44 -2.92
CA ASP A 745 -55.07 39.78 -4.03
C ASP A 745 -54.84 41.08 -4.83
N GLY A 746 -55.07 41.01 -6.16
CA GLY A 746 -55.84 42.06 -6.84
C GLY A 746 -55.44 42.46 -8.27
N ASN A 747 -56.16 41.91 -9.27
CA ASN A 747 -56.39 42.43 -10.64
C ASN A 747 -55.22 42.69 -11.62
N GLY A 748 -55.35 42.06 -12.81
CA GLY A 748 -55.04 42.63 -14.15
C GLY A 748 -53.55 42.73 -14.52
N ASP A 749 -53.02 41.97 -15.48
CA ASP A 749 -53.56 41.73 -16.84
C ASP A 749 -53.27 40.30 -17.36
N MET A 750 -53.68 40.02 -18.61
CA MET A 750 -53.28 38.81 -19.33
C MET A 750 -51.97 39.03 -20.10
N ASP A 751 -50.99 38.15 -19.90
CA ASP A 751 -49.93 37.88 -20.88
C ASP A 751 -49.81 36.36 -21.07
N GLU A 752 -49.83 35.92 -22.32
CA GLU A 752 -49.63 34.52 -22.68
C GLU A 752 -48.13 34.20 -22.75
N HIS A 753 -47.63 33.24 -21.97
CA HIS A 753 -46.75 32.14 -22.40
C HIS A 753 -46.16 31.41 -21.18
N GLY A 754 -46.12 30.06 -21.22
CA GLY A 754 -45.46 29.24 -20.20
C GLY A 754 -46.40 28.57 -19.20
N SER A 755 -46.84 27.35 -19.51
CA SER A 755 -47.69 26.53 -18.64
C SER A 755 -46.93 26.02 -17.41
N ASN A 756 -46.85 26.83 -16.35
CA ASN A 756 -46.22 26.43 -15.09
C ASN A 756 -46.95 25.21 -14.49
N PRO A 757 -46.32 24.03 -14.35
CA PRO A 757 -47.01 22.81 -13.98
C PRO A 757 -47.54 22.89 -12.55
N ALA A 758 -48.86 22.80 -12.38
CA ALA A 758 -49.52 22.87 -11.08
C ALA A 758 -48.85 21.91 -10.08
N MET A 759 -48.55 22.42 -8.88
CA MET A 759 -47.76 21.70 -7.87
C MET A 759 -48.64 20.78 -7.01
N CYS A 760 -48.14 19.58 -6.71
CA CYS A 760 -48.89 18.55 -6.00
C CYS A 760 -49.03 18.88 -4.51
N SER A 761 -50.26 19.00 -4.00
CA SER A 761 -50.50 19.44 -2.62
C SER A 761 -50.11 18.39 -1.58
N LEU A 762 -50.01 18.80 -0.31
CA LEU A 762 -49.75 17.88 0.79
C LEU A 762 -50.88 16.82 0.96
N VAL A 763 -52.11 17.13 0.52
CA VAL A 763 -53.23 16.18 0.53
C VAL A 763 -53.04 15.13 -0.58
N ASP A 764 -52.68 15.58 -1.79
CA ASP A 764 -52.43 14.70 -2.93
C ASP A 764 -51.24 13.76 -2.66
N LYS A 765 -50.11 14.30 -2.16
CA LYS A 765 -48.94 13.51 -1.74
C LYS A 765 -49.33 12.39 -0.76
N ARG A 766 -50.21 12.69 0.21
CA ARG A 766 -50.70 11.73 1.21
C ARG A 766 -51.59 10.65 0.61
N GLU A 767 -52.56 11.02 -0.21
CA GLU A 767 -53.52 10.05 -0.78
C GLU A 767 -52.84 9.14 -1.83
N VAL A 768 -51.91 9.65 -2.64
CA VAL A 768 -51.09 8.83 -3.55
C VAL A 768 -50.25 7.81 -2.75
N CYS A 769 -49.58 8.24 -1.67
CA CYS A 769 -48.84 7.31 -0.80
C CYS A 769 -49.76 6.28 -0.12
N ALA A 770 -50.96 6.70 0.31
CA ALA A 770 -51.95 5.80 0.91
C ALA A 770 -52.48 4.77 -0.09
N GLN A 771 -52.67 5.11 -1.37
CA GLN A 771 -53.07 4.17 -2.43
C GLN A 771 -52.04 3.07 -2.68
N VAL A 772 -50.74 3.37 -2.52
CA VAL A 772 -49.66 2.39 -2.63
C VAL A 772 -49.65 1.44 -1.44
N LEU A 773 -49.81 1.96 -0.21
CA LEU A 773 -49.96 1.16 1.00
C LEU A 773 -51.22 0.27 0.99
N ARG A 774 -52.35 0.77 0.49
CA ARG A 774 -53.59 -0.02 0.34
C ARG A 774 -53.45 -1.19 -0.66
N GLN A 775 -52.50 -1.12 -1.60
CA GLN A 775 -52.12 -2.24 -2.47
C GLN A 775 -51.11 -3.20 -1.83
N GLY A 776 -50.64 -2.92 -0.61
CA GLY A 776 -49.64 -3.72 0.09
C GLY A 776 -48.24 -3.66 -0.54
N LEU A 777 -47.93 -2.61 -1.30
CA LEU A 777 -46.66 -2.41 -2.01
C LEU A 777 -45.72 -1.55 -1.15
N VAL A 778 -44.96 -2.21 -0.29
CA VAL A 778 -44.23 -1.53 0.80
C VAL A 778 -42.97 -0.86 0.28
N GLN A 779 -42.27 -1.44 -0.69
CA GLN A 779 -41.06 -0.84 -1.25
C GLN A 779 -41.41 0.36 -2.13
N SER A 780 -42.44 0.23 -2.99
CA SER A 780 -42.98 1.35 -3.77
C SER A 780 -43.41 2.52 -2.87
N PHE A 781 -43.95 2.25 -1.68
CA PHE A 781 -44.28 3.30 -0.71
C PHE A 781 -43.02 3.95 -0.13
N VAL A 782 -42.00 3.19 0.27
CA VAL A 782 -40.75 3.74 0.83
C VAL A 782 -40.02 4.62 -0.20
N ASP A 783 -39.84 4.10 -1.42
CA ASP A 783 -39.16 4.80 -2.51
C ASP A 783 -39.91 6.09 -2.88
N LEU A 784 -41.24 6.02 -3.02
CA LEU A 784 -42.09 7.19 -3.30
C LEU A 784 -42.05 8.19 -2.14
N PHE A 785 -42.20 7.73 -0.90
CA PHE A 785 -42.23 8.59 0.28
C PHE A 785 -40.93 9.38 0.44
N TYR A 786 -39.78 8.74 0.23
CA TYR A 786 -38.47 9.39 0.27
C TYR A 786 -38.38 10.52 -0.77
N LEU A 787 -38.71 10.23 -2.03
CA LEU A 787 -38.61 11.19 -3.11
C LEU A 787 -39.58 12.37 -2.95
N VAL A 788 -40.83 12.13 -2.54
CA VAL A 788 -41.84 13.21 -2.43
C VAL A 788 -41.69 14.09 -1.19
N HIS A 789 -40.79 13.72 -0.26
CA HIS A 789 -40.37 14.51 0.89
C HIS A 789 -38.88 14.91 0.85
N ARG A 790 -38.19 14.74 -0.29
CA ARG A 790 -36.80 15.18 -0.44
C ARG A 790 -36.71 16.70 -0.29
N VAL A 791 -35.69 17.14 0.45
CA VAL A 791 -35.31 18.55 0.61
C VAL A 791 -33.88 18.66 0.11
N ASP A 792 -33.69 19.37 -0.99
CA ASP A 792 -32.36 19.61 -1.53
C ASP A 792 -31.70 20.78 -0.79
N THR A 793 -30.39 20.67 -0.58
CA THR A 793 -29.58 21.72 0.03
C THR A 793 -28.69 22.34 -1.05
N THR A 794 -28.86 23.63 -1.30
CA THR A 794 -28.03 24.42 -2.22
C THR A 794 -27.24 25.45 -1.42
N LEU A 795 -26.01 25.73 -1.84
CA LEU A 795 -25.23 26.84 -1.29
C LEU A 795 -25.63 28.11 -2.03
N ALA A 796 -26.14 29.09 -1.29
CA ALA A 796 -26.40 30.42 -1.82
C ALA A 796 -25.06 31.20 -2.00
N PRO A 797 -25.03 32.27 -2.81
CA PRO A 797 -23.79 33.02 -3.11
C PRO A 797 -23.14 33.70 -1.90
N ASP A 798 -23.85 33.80 -0.78
CA ASP A 798 -23.39 34.30 0.53
C ASP A 798 -22.74 33.20 1.41
N GLY A 799 -22.75 31.94 0.94
CA GLY A 799 -22.23 30.78 1.67
C GLY A 799 -23.24 30.07 2.57
N HIS A 800 -24.52 30.47 2.59
CA HIS A 800 -25.54 29.83 3.43
C HIS A 800 -26.20 28.62 2.75
N GLU A 801 -26.48 27.56 3.53
CA GLU A 801 -27.26 26.40 3.11
C GLU A 801 -28.75 26.75 2.98
N LYS A 802 -29.21 26.96 1.75
CA LYS A 802 -30.64 27.08 1.42
C LYS A 802 -31.24 25.69 1.27
N LYS A 803 -32.34 25.40 1.97
CA LYS A 803 -33.00 24.08 2.00
C LYS A 803 -34.39 24.17 1.38
N GLU A 804 -34.55 23.60 0.19
CA GLU A 804 -35.76 23.72 -0.62
C GLU A 804 -36.41 22.34 -0.87
N PRO A 805 -37.72 22.17 -0.60
CA PRO A 805 -38.41 20.91 -0.88
C PRO A 805 -38.59 20.73 -2.39
N VAL A 806 -38.35 19.51 -2.89
CA VAL A 806 -38.38 19.25 -4.33
C VAL A 806 -39.76 19.52 -4.94
N ALA A 807 -39.75 20.24 -6.07
CA ALA A 807 -40.94 20.56 -6.85
C ALA A 807 -41.42 19.33 -7.63
N ILE A 808 -42.65 18.88 -7.35
CA ILE A 808 -43.25 17.71 -7.99
C ILE A 808 -44.70 18.01 -8.37
N SER A 809 -44.99 17.96 -9.67
CA SER A 809 -46.33 18.06 -10.23
C SER A 809 -47.14 16.76 -10.06
N PRO A 810 -48.48 16.78 -10.12
CA PRO A 810 -49.32 15.58 -10.18
C PRO A 810 -48.96 14.62 -11.32
N ALA A 811 -48.40 15.11 -12.42
CA ALA A 811 -47.92 14.28 -13.52
C ALA A 811 -46.69 13.44 -13.11
N GLN A 812 -45.67 14.08 -12.54
CA GLN A 812 -44.49 13.39 -11.98
C GLN A 812 -44.88 12.46 -10.81
N MET A 813 -45.81 12.90 -9.95
CA MET A 813 -46.35 12.10 -8.84
C MET A 813 -47.00 10.80 -9.34
N LYS A 814 -47.82 10.89 -10.38
CA LYS A 814 -48.43 9.73 -11.04
C LYS A 814 -47.38 8.84 -11.70
N PHE A 815 -46.44 9.43 -12.44
CA PHE A 815 -45.38 8.70 -13.14
C PHE A 815 -44.45 7.94 -12.19
N LEU A 816 -44.08 8.55 -11.07
CA LEU A 816 -43.38 7.90 -9.95
C LEU A 816 -44.17 6.69 -9.44
N ARG A 817 -45.43 6.90 -9.02
CA ARG A 817 -46.28 5.82 -8.50
C ARG A 817 -46.42 4.67 -9.49
N ASP A 818 -46.71 4.98 -10.74
CA ASP A 818 -47.10 3.98 -11.74
C ASP A 818 -45.88 3.11 -12.15
N ASN A 819 -44.69 3.69 -12.30
CA ASN A 819 -43.46 2.89 -12.53
C ASN A 819 -42.98 2.18 -11.25
N LEU A 820 -42.97 2.82 -10.07
CA LEU A 820 -42.55 2.19 -8.80
C LEU A 820 -43.42 0.99 -8.43
N THR A 821 -44.75 1.10 -8.62
CA THR A 821 -45.67 -0.03 -8.37
C THR A 821 -45.62 -1.10 -9.45
N THR A 822 -45.19 -0.77 -10.67
CA THR A 822 -44.87 -1.77 -11.71
C THR A 822 -43.60 -2.53 -11.34
N ALA A 823 -42.54 -1.83 -10.92
CA ALA A 823 -41.28 -2.43 -10.45
C ALA A 823 -41.51 -3.40 -9.28
N GLU A 824 -42.26 -3.02 -8.22
CA GLU A 824 -42.49 -3.96 -7.11
C GLU A 824 -43.35 -5.17 -7.53
N LYS A 825 -44.32 -5.00 -8.45
CA LYS A 825 -45.11 -6.13 -9.00
C LYS A 825 -44.24 -7.09 -9.80
N ALA A 826 -43.39 -6.57 -10.69
CA ALA A 826 -42.42 -7.37 -11.46
C ALA A 826 -41.41 -8.08 -10.54
N ARG A 827 -40.87 -7.39 -9.52
CA ARG A 827 -39.95 -7.97 -8.51
C ARG A 827 -40.59 -9.13 -7.73
N ARG A 828 -41.89 -9.07 -7.46
CA ARG A 828 -42.68 -10.16 -6.84
C ARG A 828 -42.98 -11.32 -7.79
N GLN A 829 -42.95 -11.09 -9.10
CA GLN A 829 -43.14 -12.11 -10.15
C GLN A 829 -41.82 -12.75 -10.61
N GLY A 830 -40.68 -12.19 -10.21
CA GLY A 830 -39.35 -12.63 -10.66
C GLY A 830 -38.90 -12.01 -11.98
N ASP A 831 -39.67 -11.09 -12.55
CA ASP A 831 -39.34 -10.41 -13.81
C ASP A 831 -38.32 -9.28 -13.55
N VAL A 832 -37.05 -9.65 -13.59
CA VAL A 832 -35.90 -8.72 -13.48
C VAL A 832 -35.92 -7.66 -14.57
N ILE A 833 -36.28 -8.02 -15.80
CA ILE A 833 -36.19 -7.14 -16.97
C ILE A 833 -37.16 -5.98 -16.77
N GLN A 834 -38.43 -6.28 -16.45
CA GLN A 834 -39.40 -5.23 -16.24
C GLN A 834 -39.10 -4.37 -14.99
N VAL A 835 -38.43 -4.90 -13.97
CA VAL A 835 -37.91 -4.11 -12.84
C VAL A 835 -36.84 -3.11 -13.30
N PHE A 836 -35.84 -3.58 -14.05
CA PHE A 836 -34.75 -2.74 -14.56
C PHE A 836 -35.30 -1.62 -15.45
N GLU A 837 -36.11 -1.95 -16.46
CA GLU A 837 -36.76 -0.98 -17.34
C GLU A 837 -37.60 0.05 -16.57
N SER A 838 -38.28 -0.35 -15.48
CA SER A 838 -39.11 0.55 -14.69
C SER A 838 -38.29 1.56 -13.89
N TYR A 839 -37.12 1.16 -13.38
CA TYR A 839 -36.18 2.08 -12.72
C TYR A 839 -35.41 2.92 -13.74
N GLU A 840 -35.01 2.36 -14.88
CA GLU A 840 -34.32 3.09 -15.96
C GLU A 840 -35.21 4.17 -16.56
N ARG A 841 -36.49 3.86 -16.85
CA ARG A 841 -37.47 4.84 -17.33
C ARG A 841 -37.72 5.98 -16.33
N LEU A 842 -37.59 5.70 -15.03
CA LEU A 842 -37.60 6.73 -13.99
C LEU A 842 -36.32 7.58 -14.04
N ALA A 843 -35.14 6.94 -14.05
CA ALA A 843 -33.85 7.64 -14.11
C ALA A 843 -33.75 8.58 -15.33
N VAL A 844 -33.99 8.07 -16.54
CA VAL A 844 -33.95 8.82 -17.80
C VAL A 844 -34.92 10.00 -17.78
N HIS A 845 -36.12 9.84 -17.20
CA HIS A 845 -37.08 10.94 -17.06
C HIS A 845 -36.55 12.06 -16.18
N PHE A 846 -35.99 11.75 -15.00
CA PHE A 846 -35.47 12.78 -14.10
C PHE A 846 -34.16 13.41 -14.60
N MET A 847 -33.31 12.66 -15.32
CA MET A 847 -32.18 13.21 -16.07
C MET A 847 -32.62 14.23 -17.12
N GLY A 848 -33.68 13.91 -17.89
CA GLY A 848 -34.28 14.83 -18.86
C GLY A 848 -34.87 16.09 -18.23
N LEU A 849 -35.29 16.03 -16.97
CA LEU A 849 -35.76 17.17 -16.16
C LEU A 849 -34.62 17.92 -15.43
N GLN A 850 -33.35 17.57 -15.66
CA GLN A 850 -32.18 18.08 -14.93
C GLN A 850 -32.17 17.80 -13.42
N ASP A 851 -33.05 16.93 -12.91
CA ASP A 851 -33.00 16.41 -11.54
C ASP A 851 -32.02 15.23 -11.47
N LEU A 852 -30.73 15.56 -11.64
CA LEU A 852 -29.64 14.58 -11.66
C LEU A 852 -29.56 13.78 -10.35
N ARG A 853 -30.01 14.35 -9.21
CA ARG A 853 -30.05 13.64 -7.92
C ARG A 853 -31.11 12.53 -7.91
N THR A 854 -32.29 12.74 -8.50
CA THR A 854 -33.26 11.63 -8.69
C THR A 854 -32.81 10.66 -9.79
N GLY A 855 -32.15 11.16 -10.84
CA GLY A 855 -31.54 10.33 -11.88
C GLY A 855 -30.57 9.30 -11.31
N VAL A 856 -29.58 9.75 -10.52
CA VAL A 856 -28.62 8.90 -9.80
C VAL A 856 -29.34 7.88 -8.90
N PHE A 857 -30.29 8.30 -8.06
CA PHE A 857 -31.00 7.39 -7.15
C PHE A 857 -31.64 6.20 -7.89
N PHE A 858 -32.17 6.43 -9.09
CA PHE A 858 -32.75 5.36 -9.90
C PHE A 858 -31.72 4.55 -10.69
N TYR A 859 -30.62 5.15 -11.19
CA TYR A 859 -29.55 4.34 -11.80
C TYR A 859 -28.80 3.48 -10.76
N GLU A 860 -28.70 3.91 -9.49
CA GLU A 860 -28.20 3.05 -8.40
C GLU A 860 -29.12 1.84 -8.17
N LYS A 861 -30.44 2.00 -8.34
CA LYS A 861 -31.41 0.88 -8.34
C LYS A 861 -31.29 0.00 -9.58
N CYS A 862 -31.00 0.56 -10.76
CA CYS A 862 -30.67 -0.22 -11.94
C CYS A 862 -29.42 -1.09 -11.70
N LEU A 863 -28.37 -0.54 -11.08
CA LEU A 863 -27.14 -1.26 -10.73
C LEU A 863 -27.36 -2.36 -9.67
N GLU A 864 -28.20 -2.11 -8.65
CA GLU A 864 -28.62 -3.14 -7.67
C GLU A 864 -29.23 -4.35 -8.40
N ILE A 865 -30.17 -4.11 -9.32
CA ILE A 865 -30.93 -5.14 -10.02
C ILE A 865 -30.08 -5.86 -11.08
N ALA A 866 -29.21 -5.15 -11.80
CA ALA A 866 -28.25 -5.74 -12.72
C ALA A 866 -27.32 -6.74 -12.02
N ARG A 867 -26.75 -6.34 -10.86
CA ARG A 867 -25.86 -7.19 -10.06
C ARG A 867 -26.57 -8.38 -9.42
N LEU A 868 -27.77 -8.18 -8.87
CA LEU A 868 -28.58 -9.26 -8.29
C LEU A 868 -28.96 -10.33 -9.32
N SER A 869 -29.25 -9.91 -10.56
CA SER A 869 -29.60 -10.81 -11.66
C SER A 869 -28.38 -11.36 -12.44
N ARG A 870 -27.21 -10.77 -12.25
CA ARG A 870 -25.98 -11.02 -13.02
C ARG A 870 -26.11 -10.70 -14.51
N ASN A 871 -27.03 -9.80 -14.88
CA ASN A 871 -27.11 -9.29 -16.24
C ASN A 871 -26.01 -8.24 -16.46
N GLN A 872 -25.00 -8.62 -17.25
CA GLN A 872 -23.77 -7.83 -17.42
C GLN A 872 -23.95 -6.68 -18.43
N ASP A 873 -24.88 -6.78 -19.37
CA ASP A 873 -25.24 -5.67 -20.27
C ASP A 873 -26.05 -4.60 -19.53
N PHE A 874 -26.92 -5.00 -18.60
CA PHE A 874 -27.58 -4.08 -17.66
C PHE A 874 -26.57 -3.42 -16.69
N GLU A 875 -25.52 -4.13 -16.27
CA GLU A 875 -24.47 -3.54 -15.42
C GLU A 875 -23.61 -2.54 -16.20
N LEU A 876 -23.30 -2.81 -17.48
CA LEU A 876 -22.65 -1.84 -18.39
C LEU A 876 -23.41 -0.52 -18.46
N ALA A 877 -24.70 -0.60 -18.82
CA ALA A 877 -25.56 0.57 -19.02
C ALA A 877 -25.79 1.35 -17.71
N ALA A 878 -25.95 0.65 -16.58
CA ALA A 878 -26.13 1.32 -15.29
C ALA A 878 -24.86 2.06 -14.83
N LEU A 879 -23.67 1.47 -15.03
CA LEU A 879 -22.39 2.11 -14.67
C LEU A 879 -22.08 3.32 -15.57
N GLU A 880 -22.37 3.24 -16.87
CA GLU A 880 -22.20 4.34 -17.82
C GLU A 880 -23.07 5.54 -17.42
N ASN A 881 -24.35 5.29 -17.19
CA ASN A 881 -25.32 6.32 -16.83
C ASN A 881 -25.05 6.92 -15.44
N LEU A 882 -24.56 6.13 -14.47
CA LEU A 882 -24.10 6.64 -13.17
C LEU A 882 -22.87 7.54 -13.30
N GLY A 883 -21.90 7.14 -14.13
CA GLY A 883 -20.73 7.96 -14.42
C GLY A 883 -21.13 9.33 -14.97
N ASN A 884 -21.93 9.33 -16.04
CA ASN A 884 -22.43 10.54 -16.69
C ASN A 884 -23.27 11.43 -15.74
N ALA A 885 -24.13 10.83 -14.91
CA ALA A 885 -24.96 11.56 -13.96
C ALA A 885 -24.14 12.16 -12.80
N TYR A 886 -23.15 11.43 -12.28
CA TYR A 886 -22.24 11.95 -11.26
C TYR A 886 -21.27 13.02 -11.80
N TYR A 887 -20.87 12.94 -13.08
CA TYR A 887 -20.12 13.99 -13.76
C TYR A 887 -20.95 15.28 -13.89
N GLY A 888 -22.22 15.17 -14.29
CA GLY A 888 -23.16 16.31 -14.34
C GLY A 888 -23.42 16.96 -12.98
N LEU A 889 -23.42 16.17 -11.90
CA LEU A 889 -23.49 16.66 -10.51
C LEU A 889 -22.19 17.32 -10.02
N LYS A 890 -21.10 17.25 -10.78
CA LYS A 890 -19.72 17.61 -10.38
C LYS A 890 -19.20 16.79 -9.19
N GLU A 891 -19.80 15.65 -8.89
CA GLU A 891 -19.32 14.68 -7.88
C GLU A 891 -18.24 13.78 -8.53
N TYR A 892 -17.18 14.41 -9.08
CA TYR A 892 -16.24 13.78 -10.03
C TYR A 892 -15.54 12.52 -9.50
N HIS A 893 -15.32 12.38 -8.18
CA HIS A 893 -14.77 11.15 -7.59
C HIS A 893 -15.71 9.94 -7.79
N LYS A 894 -17.03 10.13 -7.71
CA LYS A 894 -17.99 9.05 -7.97
C LYS A 894 -18.16 8.78 -9.46
N ALA A 895 -18.05 9.82 -10.29
CA ALA A 895 -17.98 9.65 -11.74
C ALA A 895 -16.79 8.76 -12.11
N LYS A 896 -15.61 9.05 -11.55
CA LYS A 896 -14.36 8.27 -11.73
C LYS A 896 -14.59 6.80 -11.43
N GLU A 897 -15.07 6.47 -10.23
CA GLU A 897 -15.33 5.08 -9.80
C GLU A 897 -16.29 4.34 -10.75
N ASN A 898 -17.35 5.01 -11.21
CA ASN A 898 -18.32 4.39 -12.12
C ASN A 898 -17.77 4.22 -13.54
N HIS A 899 -17.03 5.19 -14.09
CA HIS A 899 -16.39 5.07 -15.40
C HIS A 899 -15.21 4.08 -15.40
N GLU A 900 -14.40 3.99 -14.33
CA GLU A 900 -13.39 2.93 -14.16
C GLU A 900 -14.06 1.55 -14.15
N ASN A 901 -15.16 1.39 -13.39
CA ASN A 901 -15.93 0.16 -13.34
C ASN A 901 -16.61 -0.19 -14.68
N HIS A 902 -17.11 0.80 -15.42
CA HIS A 902 -17.70 0.62 -16.76
C HIS A 902 -16.61 0.21 -17.76
N LEU A 903 -15.52 0.96 -17.90
CA LEU A 903 -14.42 0.66 -18.82
C LEU A 903 -13.83 -0.74 -18.60
N ALA A 904 -13.59 -1.10 -17.34
CA ALA A 904 -13.09 -2.43 -17.00
C ALA A 904 -14.18 -3.54 -17.07
N LEU A 905 -15.44 -3.20 -17.35
CA LEU A 905 -16.47 -4.16 -17.78
C LEU A 905 -16.48 -4.29 -19.31
N VAL A 906 -16.39 -3.19 -20.05
CA VAL A 906 -16.27 -3.17 -21.52
C VAL A 906 -15.05 -4.00 -21.98
N LYS A 907 -13.88 -3.77 -21.36
CA LYS A 907 -12.64 -4.54 -21.61
C LYS A 907 -12.80 -6.06 -21.38
N VAL A 908 -13.74 -6.50 -20.54
CA VAL A 908 -14.02 -7.92 -20.27
C VAL A 908 -15.08 -8.51 -21.20
N LEU A 909 -16.15 -7.76 -21.53
CA LEU A 909 -17.31 -8.28 -22.25
C LEU A 909 -17.26 -8.08 -23.78
N ARG A 910 -16.59 -7.01 -24.25
CA ARG A 910 -16.57 -6.61 -25.66
C ARG A 910 -15.23 -6.89 -26.35
N GLY A 911 -14.20 -7.29 -25.59
CA GLY A 911 -12.92 -7.79 -26.13
C GLY A 911 -12.01 -6.75 -26.80
N GLY A 912 -12.38 -5.47 -26.75
CA GLY A 912 -11.68 -4.36 -27.42
C GLY A 912 -12.37 -3.95 -28.72
N GLY A 913 -12.53 -2.64 -28.94
CA GLY A 913 -13.28 -2.08 -30.07
C GLY A 913 -13.78 -0.66 -29.77
N GLY A 914 -14.76 -0.19 -30.55
CA GLY A 914 -15.34 1.16 -30.43
C GLY A 914 -15.86 1.48 -29.03
N ASP A 915 -16.62 0.56 -28.43
CA ASP A 915 -17.13 0.65 -27.05
C ASP A 915 -16.02 0.99 -26.04
N GLN A 916 -14.81 0.44 -26.21
CA GLN A 916 -13.68 0.72 -25.33
C GLN A 916 -13.17 2.15 -25.53
N ALA A 917 -13.05 2.62 -26.78
CA ALA A 917 -12.58 3.97 -27.08
C ALA A 917 -13.52 5.03 -26.49
N THR A 918 -14.84 4.84 -26.60
CA THR A 918 -15.85 5.68 -25.93
C THR A 918 -15.67 5.65 -24.42
N ALA A 919 -15.56 4.46 -23.82
CA ALA A 919 -15.38 4.31 -22.37
C ALA A 919 -14.07 4.94 -21.85
N THR A 920 -12.97 4.90 -22.62
CA THR A 920 -11.72 5.62 -22.28
C THR A 920 -11.86 7.13 -22.45
N ALA A 921 -12.59 7.59 -23.47
CA ALA A 921 -12.81 9.02 -23.71
C ALA A 921 -13.65 9.67 -22.59
N GLU A 922 -14.73 9.04 -22.14
CA GLU A 922 -15.51 9.55 -21.00
C GLU A 922 -14.69 9.53 -19.70
N LEU A 923 -13.94 8.45 -19.42
CA LEU A 923 -13.05 8.40 -18.25
C LEU A 923 -11.94 9.46 -18.31
N SER A 924 -11.44 9.79 -19.51
CA SER A 924 -10.45 10.85 -19.74
C SER A 924 -10.96 12.21 -19.25
N LYS A 925 -12.17 12.61 -19.67
CA LYS A 925 -12.82 13.86 -19.22
C LYS A 925 -12.95 13.93 -17.71
N VAL A 926 -13.28 12.80 -17.06
CA VAL A 926 -13.38 12.75 -15.60
C VAL A 926 -12.01 12.95 -14.95
N TYR A 927 -10.95 12.28 -15.42
CA TYR A 927 -9.61 12.46 -14.86
C TYR A 927 -9.12 13.91 -15.01
N GLU A 928 -9.37 14.56 -16.15
CA GLU A 928 -9.06 15.99 -16.32
C GLU A 928 -9.73 16.83 -15.22
N GLN A 929 -11.06 16.70 -15.03
CA GLN A 929 -11.79 17.51 -14.05
C GLN A 929 -11.38 17.22 -12.59
N VAL A 930 -11.01 15.97 -12.25
CA VAL A 930 -10.45 15.66 -10.92
C VAL A 930 -9.06 16.30 -10.77
N ALA A 931 -8.17 16.18 -11.77
CA ALA A 931 -6.83 16.77 -11.71
C ALA A 931 -6.88 18.31 -11.62
N LEU A 932 -7.74 18.97 -12.40
CA LEU A 932 -8.02 20.41 -12.30
C LEU A 932 -8.54 20.82 -10.92
N THR A 933 -9.31 19.95 -10.26
CA THR A 933 -9.79 20.17 -8.88
C THR A 933 -8.64 20.09 -7.85
N HIS A 934 -7.53 19.41 -8.16
CA HIS A 934 -6.31 19.41 -7.36
C HIS A 934 -5.40 20.60 -7.72
N GLU A 935 -5.23 20.95 -9.02
CA GLU A 935 -4.54 22.19 -9.44
C GLU A 935 -5.12 23.43 -8.75
N ALA A 936 -6.46 23.56 -8.71
CA ALA A 936 -7.15 24.70 -8.12
C ALA A 936 -6.96 24.86 -6.59
N LYS A 937 -6.35 23.86 -5.93
CA LYS A 937 -5.97 23.89 -4.51
C LYS A 937 -4.46 23.96 -4.28
N ALA A 938 -3.67 24.02 -5.36
CA ALA A 938 -2.22 23.81 -5.36
C ALA A 938 -1.76 22.42 -4.85
N GLU A 939 -2.62 21.38 -4.98
CA GLU A 939 -2.30 19.98 -4.65
C GLU A 939 -1.57 19.31 -5.84
N TYR A 940 -0.47 19.92 -6.30
CA TYR A 940 0.16 19.62 -7.61
C TYR A 940 0.68 18.18 -7.76
N ASP A 941 1.27 17.57 -6.72
CA ASP A 941 1.68 16.15 -6.74
C ASP A 941 0.51 15.21 -7.09
N LEU A 942 -0.67 15.47 -6.50
CA LEU A 942 -1.88 14.69 -6.75
C LEU A 942 -2.43 14.98 -8.15
N ALA A 943 -2.38 16.24 -8.59
CA ALA A 943 -2.76 16.62 -9.95
C ALA A 943 -1.91 15.90 -11.00
N ILE A 944 -0.58 15.84 -10.84
CA ILE A 944 0.32 15.11 -11.75
C ILE A 944 -0.03 13.61 -11.79
N GLY A 945 -0.22 12.99 -10.62
CA GLY A 945 -0.59 11.57 -10.53
C GLY A 945 -1.91 11.21 -11.22
N ILE A 946 -2.82 12.17 -11.37
CA ILE A 946 -4.09 12.01 -12.08
C ILE A 946 -3.95 12.41 -13.56
N HIS A 947 -3.17 13.44 -13.88
CA HIS A 947 -2.88 13.85 -15.26
C HIS A 947 -2.14 12.78 -16.05
N VAL A 948 -1.30 11.97 -15.40
CA VAL A 948 -0.70 10.77 -16.03
C VAL A 948 -1.77 9.75 -16.44
N LYS A 949 -2.85 9.60 -15.65
CA LYS A 949 -3.99 8.73 -16.00
C LYS A 949 -4.86 9.33 -17.10
N PHE A 950 -5.09 10.65 -17.09
CA PHE A 950 -5.72 11.39 -18.18
C PHE A 950 -4.94 11.20 -19.49
N LEU A 951 -3.63 11.40 -19.47
CA LEU A 951 -2.72 11.18 -20.60
C LEU A 951 -2.80 9.74 -21.12
N GLN A 952 -2.78 8.72 -20.25
CA GLN A 952 -2.96 7.33 -20.65
C GLN A 952 -4.33 7.09 -21.30
N CYS A 953 -5.42 7.62 -20.72
CA CYS A 953 -6.76 7.47 -21.31
C CYS A 953 -6.89 8.17 -22.68
N ALA A 954 -6.25 9.34 -22.86
CA ALA A 954 -6.18 10.01 -24.15
C ALA A 954 -5.36 9.21 -25.18
N GLN A 955 -4.25 8.60 -24.77
CA GLN A 955 -3.46 7.69 -25.62
C GLN A 955 -4.25 6.43 -26.01
N GLU A 956 -4.94 5.78 -25.06
CA GLU A 956 -5.81 4.62 -25.34
C GLU A 956 -7.01 4.98 -26.24
N ALA A 957 -7.52 6.22 -26.15
CA ALA A 957 -8.57 6.75 -27.03
C ALA A 957 -8.08 7.28 -28.38
N GLN A 958 -6.76 7.33 -28.61
CA GLN A 958 -6.09 7.96 -29.77
C GLN A 958 -6.41 9.47 -29.94
N ASP A 959 -6.74 10.15 -28.86
CA ASP A 959 -7.10 11.57 -28.83
C ASP A 959 -5.86 12.46 -28.71
N VAL A 960 -5.24 12.79 -29.85
CA VAL A 960 -3.99 13.56 -29.92
C VAL A 960 -4.11 14.93 -29.23
N ALA A 961 -5.29 15.55 -29.23
CA ALA A 961 -5.51 16.85 -28.58
C ALA A 961 -5.48 16.72 -27.05
N ASN A 962 -6.15 15.71 -26.48
CA ASN A 962 -6.09 15.44 -25.05
C ASN A 962 -4.72 14.87 -24.60
N VAL A 963 -4.01 14.14 -25.47
CA VAL A 963 -2.60 13.76 -25.21
C VAL A 963 -1.73 15.01 -25.08
N ALA A 964 -1.82 15.95 -26.01
CA ALA A 964 -1.09 17.22 -25.93
C ALA A 964 -1.47 18.02 -24.66
N ALA A 965 -2.76 18.11 -24.34
CA ALA A 965 -3.24 18.75 -23.11
C ALA A 965 -2.65 18.09 -21.84
N GLY A 966 -2.54 16.76 -21.80
CA GLY A 966 -1.92 16.03 -20.70
C GLY A 966 -0.45 16.39 -20.50
N HIS A 967 0.36 16.38 -21.57
CA HIS A 967 1.76 16.81 -21.52
C HIS A 967 1.89 18.28 -21.05
N TYR A 968 1.06 19.20 -21.55
CA TYR A 968 1.05 20.59 -21.08
C TYR A 968 0.75 20.72 -19.59
N ARG A 969 -0.31 20.05 -19.11
CA ARG A 969 -0.77 20.11 -17.72
C ARG A 969 0.27 19.58 -16.73
N ILE A 970 0.87 18.44 -17.04
CA ILE A 970 1.96 17.84 -16.24
C ILE A 970 3.15 18.80 -16.18
N GLY A 971 3.56 19.35 -17.33
CA GLY A 971 4.66 20.30 -17.41
C GLY A 971 4.43 21.61 -16.64
N VAL A 972 3.20 22.14 -16.65
CA VAL A 972 2.82 23.31 -15.85
C VAL A 972 2.80 23.00 -14.35
N CYS A 973 2.34 21.81 -13.93
CA CYS A 973 2.38 21.40 -12.52
C CYS A 973 3.82 21.28 -12.00
N TYR A 974 4.73 20.66 -12.77
CA TYR A 974 6.14 20.58 -12.40
C TYR A 974 6.80 21.97 -12.28
N ASN A 975 6.49 22.91 -13.19
CA ASN A 975 6.94 24.30 -13.06
C ASN A 975 6.36 25.00 -11.82
N ALA A 976 5.13 24.71 -11.42
CA ALA A 976 4.50 25.25 -10.21
C ALA A 976 5.06 24.65 -8.90
N MET A 977 5.87 23.60 -9.00
CA MET A 977 6.59 22.93 -7.90
C MET A 977 8.10 23.26 -7.91
N ASP A 978 8.55 24.23 -8.71
CA ASP A 978 9.95 24.55 -9.00
C ASP A 978 10.79 23.37 -9.60
N GLN A 979 10.13 22.30 -10.05
CA GLN A 979 10.74 21.11 -10.67
C GLN A 979 10.94 21.30 -12.18
N ALA A 980 11.68 22.35 -12.53
CA ALA A 980 11.86 22.80 -13.91
C ALA A 980 12.58 21.76 -14.82
N THR A 981 13.39 20.85 -14.26
CA THR A 981 14.02 19.75 -15.00
C THR A 981 13.00 18.80 -15.63
N ASP A 982 11.97 18.45 -14.87
CA ASP A 982 10.97 17.45 -15.24
C ASP A 982 9.89 18.10 -16.12
N ALA A 983 9.52 19.35 -15.84
CA ALA A 983 8.67 20.17 -16.69
C ALA A 983 9.19 20.24 -18.14
N LEU A 984 10.52 20.37 -18.31
CA LEU A 984 11.19 20.55 -19.59
C LEU A 984 11.00 19.37 -20.56
N VAL A 985 10.78 18.16 -20.05
CA VAL A 985 10.46 16.97 -20.85
C VAL A 985 9.06 17.11 -21.46
N TYR A 986 8.04 17.18 -20.60
CA TYR A 986 6.64 17.20 -21.04
C TYR A 986 6.30 18.44 -21.88
N LEU A 987 6.88 19.61 -21.58
CA LEU A 987 6.64 20.83 -22.35
C LEU A 987 7.30 20.83 -23.74
N LYS A 988 8.40 20.08 -23.94
CA LYS A 988 8.99 19.88 -25.27
C LYS A 988 8.13 18.96 -26.12
N ASP A 989 7.65 17.85 -25.56
CA ASP A 989 6.74 16.94 -26.25
C ASP A 989 5.45 17.67 -26.67
N TYR A 990 4.88 18.49 -25.76
CA TYR A 990 3.73 19.34 -26.05
C TYR A 990 4.00 20.30 -27.23
N LEU A 991 5.15 21.00 -27.24
CA LEU A 991 5.52 21.88 -28.36
C LEU A 991 5.60 21.14 -29.70
N VAL A 992 6.13 19.92 -29.71
CA VAL A 992 6.20 19.08 -30.92
C VAL A 992 4.80 18.65 -31.36
N MET A 993 3.92 18.28 -30.43
CA MET A 993 2.53 17.92 -30.75
C MET A 993 1.75 19.10 -31.33
N CYS A 994 1.83 20.29 -30.73
CA CYS A 994 1.15 21.48 -31.27
C CYS A 994 1.63 21.85 -32.67
N LYS A 995 2.95 21.78 -32.94
CA LYS A 995 3.50 21.98 -34.29
C LYS A 995 2.96 20.97 -35.30
N ASN A 996 2.91 19.69 -34.93
CA ASN A 996 2.36 18.64 -35.79
C ASN A 996 0.85 18.82 -36.06
N MET A 997 0.10 19.42 -35.11
CA MET A 997 -1.31 19.77 -35.27
C MET A 997 -1.55 21.13 -35.95
N SER A 998 -0.50 21.93 -36.19
CA SER A 998 -0.59 23.35 -36.58
C SER A 998 -1.36 24.23 -35.59
N ASP A 999 -1.34 23.87 -34.30
CA ASP A 999 -1.98 24.59 -33.21
C ASP A 999 -1.09 25.75 -32.72
N ILE A 1000 -1.29 26.93 -33.32
CA ILE A 1000 -0.51 28.15 -33.00
C ILE A 1000 -0.81 28.66 -31.58
N GLU A 1001 -2.01 28.40 -31.02
CA GLU A 1001 -2.33 28.79 -29.65
C GLU A 1001 -1.63 27.87 -28.64
N GLY A 1002 -1.54 26.57 -28.94
CA GLY A 1002 -0.76 25.61 -28.18
C GLY A 1002 0.75 25.84 -28.28
N GLU A 1003 1.28 26.17 -29.47
CA GLU A 1003 2.67 26.65 -29.59
C GLU A 1003 2.93 27.87 -28.70
N CYS A 1004 2.03 28.86 -28.72
CA CYS A 1004 2.12 30.06 -27.88
C CYS A 1004 2.17 29.71 -26.38
N LYS A 1005 1.31 28.80 -25.91
CA LYS A 1005 1.31 28.27 -24.53
C LYS A 1005 2.60 27.51 -24.21
N ALA A 1006 3.07 26.68 -25.13
CA ALA A 1006 4.29 25.88 -24.97
C ALA A 1006 5.53 26.77 -24.83
N TYR A 1007 5.68 27.79 -25.68
CA TYR A 1007 6.78 28.76 -25.59
C TYR A 1007 6.73 29.57 -24.28
N ALA A 1008 5.54 29.99 -23.84
CA ALA A 1008 5.37 30.71 -22.57
C ALA A 1008 5.80 29.88 -21.35
N ALA A 1009 5.45 28.59 -21.34
CA ALA A 1009 5.80 27.64 -20.28
C ALA A 1009 7.27 27.24 -20.33
N LEU A 1010 7.83 26.96 -21.51
CA LEU A 1010 9.27 26.68 -21.69
C LEU A 1010 10.12 27.87 -21.26
N ALA A 1011 9.72 29.11 -21.60
CA ALA A 1011 10.38 30.31 -21.10
C ALA A 1011 10.46 30.35 -19.56
N THR A 1012 9.36 30.04 -18.86
CA THR A 1012 9.34 29.95 -17.38
C THR A 1012 10.26 28.84 -16.87
N THR A 1013 10.29 27.72 -17.57
CA THR A 1013 11.18 26.59 -17.25
C THR A 1013 12.65 26.99 -17.33
N PHE A 1014 13.06 27.69 -18.40
CA PHE A 1014 14.45 28.15 -18.55
C PHE A 1014 14.80 29.36 -17.68
N GLU A 1015 13.84 30.23 -17.32
CA GLU A 1015 14.03 31.26 -16.30
C GLU A 1015 14.30 30.62 -14.92
N ALA A 1016 13.53 29.60 -14.52
CA ALA A 1016 13.71 28.87 -13.26
C ALA A 1016 15.04 28.11 -13.19
N LEU A 1017 15.51 27.57 -14.32
CA LEU A 1017 16.85 26.96 -14.44
C LEU A 1017 18.00 28.00 -14.50
N GLY A 1018 17.71 29.31 -14.52
CA GLY A 1018 18.72 30.36 -14.66
C GLY A 1018 19.36 30.47 -16.05
N HIS A 1019 18.81 29.77 -17.05
CA HIS A 1019 19.30 29.71 -18.42
C HIS A 1019 18.80 30.90 -19.26
N SER A 1020 19.15 32.12 -18.84
CA SER A 1020 18.61 33.39 -19.37
C SER A 1020 18.64 33.53 -20.89
N GLN A 1021 19.65 33.00 -21.58
CA GLN A 1021 19.71 33.05 -23.05
C GLN A 1021 18.61 32.19 -23.69
N GLN A 1022 18.42 30.96 -23.23
CA GLN A 1022 17.39 30.05 -23.75
C GLN A 1022 15.99 30.58 -23.41
N ALA A 1023 15.82 31.18 -22.23
CA ALA A 1023 14.59 31.91 -21.89
C ALA A 1023 14.30 33.06 -22.88
N MET A 1024 15.29 33.89 -23.21
CA MET A 1024 15.12 34.97 -24.21
C MET A 1024 14.81 34.45 -25.62
N GLU A 1025 15.34 33.29 -26.01
CA GLU A 1025 15.03 32.64 -27.29
C GLU A 1025 13.56 32.17 -27.32
N TYR A 1026 13.09 31.44 -26.30
CA TYR A 1026 11.69 31.01 -26.20
C TYR A 1026 10.70 32.16 -26.02
N LEU A 1027 11.08 33.25 -25.34
CA LEU A 1027 10.24 34.45 -25.23
C LEU A 1027 10.08 35.22 -26.55
N LYS A 1028 11.06 35.14 -27.47
CA LYS A 1028 10.93 35.71 -28.82
C LYS A 1028 9.91 34.92 -29.64
N GLU A 1029 9.97 33.59 -29.62
CA GLU A 1029 8.97 32.74 -30.27
C GLU A 1029 7.58 32.89 -29.62
N TYR A 1030 7.50 33.05 -28.30
CA TYR A 1030 6.26 33.40 -27.60
C TYR A 1030 5.68 34.74 -28.08
N LEU A 1031 6.50 35.79 -28.22
CA LEU A 1031 6.04 37.07 -28.75
C LEU A 1031 5.55 36.95 -30.21
N ILE A 1032 6.31 36.27 -31.08
CA ILE A 1032 5.97 36.04 -32.48
C ILE A 1032 4.67 35.23 -32.63
N THR A 1033 4.42 34.23 -31.76
CA THR A 1033 3.16 33.48 -31.76
C THR A 1033 2.00 34.27 -31.15
N ALA A 1034 2.23 35.03 -30.08
CA ALA A 1034 1.25 35.95 -29.50
C ALA A 1034 0.82 37.06 -30.46
N GLU A 1035 1.72 37.52 -31.34
CA GLU A 1035 1.40 38.41 -32.47
C GLU A 1035 0.49 37.72 -33.50
N LYS A 1036 0.84 36.49 -33.93
CA LYS A 1036 0.04 35.72 -34.91
C LYS A 1036 -1.39 35.41 -34.46
N ILE A 1037 -1.63 35.27 -33.15
CA ILE A 1037 -2.97 35.03 -32.57
C ILE A 1037 -3.64 36.32 -32.04
N GLU A 1038 -3.09 37.49 -32.34
CA GLU A 1038 -3.57 38.82 -31.92
C GLU A 1038 -3.78 39.00 -30.39
N ASN A 1039 -3.18 38.14 -29.57
CA ASN A 1039 -3.35 38.14 -28.11
C ASN A 1039 -2.46 39.20 -27.45
N ILE A 1040 -3.02 40.42 -27.33
CA ILE A 1040 -2.35 41.59 -26.75
C ILE A 1040 -1.82 41.35 -25.32
N VAL A 1041 -2.51 40.53 -24.52
CA VAL A 1041 -2.07 40.21 -23.14
C VAL A 1041 -0.81 39.35 -23.16
N ALA A 1042 -0.77 38.33 -24.00
CA ALA A 1042 0.42 37.49 -24.20
C ALA A 1042 1.59 38.28 -24.81
N GLN A 1043 1.33 39.14 -25.80
CA GLN A 1043 2.35 40.03 -26.38
C GLN A 1043 2.96 40.95 -25.31
N ALA A 1044 2.11 41.57 -24.48
CA ALA A 1044 2.54 42.47 -23.43
C ALA A 1044 3.39 41.74 -22.38
N GLU A 1045 2.99 40.53 -21.96
CA GLU A 1045 3.75 39.72 -21.00
C GLU A 1045 5.10 39.24 -21.55
N ALA A 1046 5.14 38.80 -22.81
CA ALA A 1046 6.39 38.46 -23.49
C ALA A 1046 7.37 39.65 -23.54
N CYS A 1047 6.87 40.84 -23.92
CA CYS A 1047 7.65 42.08 -23.92
C CYS A 1047 8.14 42.44 -22.50
N ARG A 1048 7.32 42.26 -21.46
CA ARG A 1048 7.69 42.53 -20.07
C ARG A 1048 8.85 41.64 -19.60
N ARG A 1049 8.76 40.33 -19.85
CA ARG A 1049 9.79 39.34 -19.46
C ARG A 1049 11.09 39.58 -20.22
N LEU A 1050 11.02 39.81 -21.54
CA LEU A 1050 12.19 40.19 -22.34
C LEU A 1050 12.86 41.48 -21.82
N GLY A 1051 12.07 42.51 -21.49
CA GLY A 1051 12.60 43.76 -20.95
C GLY A 1051 13.34 43.59 -19.62
N LEU A 1052 12.87 42.68 -18.75
CA LEU A 1052 13.56 42.34 -17.51
C LEU A 1052 14.86 41.56 -17.75
N LEU A 1053 14.86 40.56 -18.64
CA LEU A 1053 16.06 39.78 -18.97
C LEU A 1053 17.13 40.64 -19.66
N TYR A 1054 16.78 41.48 -20.64
CA TYR A 1054 17.72 42.43 -21.23
C TYR A 1054 18.28 43.41 -20.20
N SER A 1055 17.49 43.85 -19.21
CA SER A 1055 18.00 44.69 -18.11
C SER A 1055 18.99 43.94 -17.21
N ALA A 1056 18.80 42.63 -16.99
CA ALA A 1056 19.75 41.81 -16.24
C ALA A 1056 21.07 41.62 -17.02
N SER A 1057 20.97 41.40 -18.34
CA SER A 1057 22.10 41.36 -19.29
C SER A 1057 22.79 42.72 -19.52
N ARG A 1058 22.28 43.81 -18.92
CA ARG A 1058 22.73 45.21 -19.12
C ARG A 1058 22.51 45.78 -20.53
N GLU A 1059 21.69 45.13 -21.35
CA GLU A 1059 21.29 45.57 -22.69
C GLU A 1059 20.17 46.62 -22.59
N PHE A 1060 20.43 47.71 -21.86
CA PHE A 1060 19.41 48.68 -21.44
C PHE A 1060 18.67 49.39 -22.60
N GLY A 1061 19.22 49.38 -23.82
CA GLY A 1061 18.52 49.85 -25.02
C GLY A 1061 17.32 48.96 -25.38
N LEU A 1062 17.57 47.67 -25.60
CA LEU A 1062 16.54 46.67 -25.90
C LEU A 1062 15.58 46.48 -24.70
N ALA A 1063 16.10 46.59 -23.48
CA ALA A 1063 15.27 46.57 -22.27
C ALA A 1063 14.23 47.71 -22.27
N THR A 1064 14.64 48.94 -22.60
CA THR A 1064 13.73 50.09 -22.72
C THR A 1064 12.75 49.88 -23.87
N GLU A 1065 13.19 49.44 -25.05
CA GLU A 1065 12.32 49.19 -26.22
C GLU A 1065 11.18 48.19 -25.91
N MET A 1066 11.52 47.04 -25.32
CA MET A 1066 10.53 46.03 -24.96
C MET A 1066 9.58 46.51 -23.85
N MET A 1067 10.07 47.32 -22.89
CA MET A 1067 9.23 47.84 -21.82
C MET A 1067 8.33 49.02 -22.28
N GLU A 1068 8.75 49.79 -23.29
CA GLU A 1068 7.90 50.77 -23.98
C GLU A 1068 6.80 50.06 -24.77
N ARG A 1069 7.14 48.98 -25.50
CA ARG A 1069 6.16 48.15 -26.21
C ARG A 1069 5.14 47.50 -25.26
N ASN A 1070 5.58 46.97 -24.12
CA ASN A 1070 4.69 46.49 -23.05
C ASN A 1070 3.71 47.59 -22.58
N PHE A 1071 4.22 48.79 -22.28
CA PHE A 1071 3.41 49.90 -21.78
C PHE A 1071 2.36 50.35 -22.81
N ASP A 1072 2.71 50.52 -24.08
CA ASP A 1072 1.75 50.95 -25.09
C ASP A 1072 0.71 49.86 -25.45
N LEU A 1073 1.08 48.57 -25.42
CA LEU A 1073 0.10 47.47 -25.56
C LEU A 1073 -0.94 47.50 -24.42
N ILE A 1074 -0.49 47.59 -23.16
CA ILE A 1074 -1.38 47.65 -21.98
C ILE A 1074 -2.23 48.92 -21.98
N LYS A 1075 -1.64 50.09 -22.28
CA LYS A 1075 -2.34 51.37 -22.40
C LYS A 1075 -3.44 51.37 -23.47
N ASN A 1076 -3.25 50.61 -24.56
CA ASN A 1076 -4.24 50.53 -25.64
C ASN A 1076 -5.36 49.52 -25.34
N ALA A 1077 -5.05 48.36 -24.76
CA ALA A 1077 -6.04 47.31 -24.46
C ALA A 1077 -6.74 47.47 -23.10
N ALA A 1078 -6.02 47.84 -22.05
CA ALA A 1078 -6.46 47.80 -20.66
C ALA A 1078 -6.79 49.19 -20.08
N LYS A 1079 -7.45 50.05 -20.88
CA LYS A 1079 -7.76 51.45 -20.52
C LYS A 1079 -8.52 51.65 -19.19
N ASN A 1080 -9.20 50.60 -18.71
CA ASN A 1080 -9.97 50.60 -17.46
C ASN A 1080 -9.26 49.86 -16.31
N ASP A 1081 -8.14 49.15 -16.55
CA ASP A 1081 -7.33 48.52 -15.50
C ASP A 1081 -6.13 49.42 -15.17
N THR A 1082 -6.34 50.31 -14.21
CA THR A 1082 -5.30 51.22 -13.72
C THR A 1082 -4.13 50.47 -13.08
N ARG A 1083 -4.33 49.28 -12.53
CA ARG A 1083 -3.30 48.52 -11.80
C ARG A 1083 -2.27 47.94 -12.77
N LEU A 1084 -2.71 47.32 -13.87
CA LEU A 1084 -1.80 46.82 -14.91
C LEU A 1084 -1.07 47.97 -15.60
N LEU A 1085 -1.76 49.09 -15.86
CA LEU A 1085 -1.16 50.28 -16.47
C LEU A 1085 -0.08 50.92 -15.59
N ASP A 1086 -0.32 51.04 -14.28
CA ASP A 1086 0.69 51.55 -13.33
C ASP A 1086 1.87 50.58 -13.15
N GLN A 1087 1.65 49.26 -13.15
CA GLN A 1087 2.74 48.28 -13.14
C GLN A 1087 3.66 48.39 -14.36
N ALA A 1088 3.09 48.51 -15.56
CA ALA A 1088 3.85 48.73 -16.79
C ALA A 1088 4.64 50.06 -16.75
N ARG A 1089 4.00 51.13 -16.27
CA ARG A 1089 4.59 52.46 -16.11
C ARG A 1089 5.76 52.47 -15.12
N ILE A 1090 5.63 51.78 -13.98
CA ILE A 1090 6.69 51.63 -12.98
C ILE A 1090 7.87 50.85 -13.58
N SER A 1091 7.60 49.72 -14.24
CA SER A 1091 8.63 48.89 -14.88
C SER A 1091 9.43 49.68 -15.91
N LEU A 1092 8.76 50.41 -16.80
CA LEU A 1092 9.39 51.31 -17.77
C LEU A 1092 10.21 52.43 -17.10
N GLY A 1093 9.71 52.99 -15.99
CA GLY A 1093 10.44 53.99 -15.20
C GLY A 1093 11.76 53.46 -14.63
N VAL A 1094 11.76 52.23 -14.09
CA VAL A 1094 12.96 51.57 -13.55
C VAL A 1094 13.99 51.29 -14.64
N ILE A 1095 13.58 50.74 -15.79
CA ILE A 1095 14.52 50.44 -16.88
C ILE A 1095 15.15 51.72 -17.46
N ARG A 1096 14.35 52.77 -17.70
CA ARG A 1096 14.88 54.08 -18.12
C ARG A 1096 15.82 54.70 -17.08
N ALA A 1097 15.59 54.46 -15.78
CA ALA A 1097 16.50 54.90 -14.72
C ALA A 1097 17.83 54.12 -14.77
N HIS A 1098 17.81 52.79 -14.93
CA HIS A 1098 19.03 51.99 -15.13
C HIS A 1098 19.84 52.47 -16.34
N GLN A 1099 19.17 52.72 -17.47
CA GLN A 1099 19.81 53.21 -18.71
C GLN A 1099 20.51 54.58 -18.53
N LYS A 1100 20.04 55.41 -17.60
CA LYS A 1100 20.64 56.72 -17.29
C LYS A 1100 21.57 56.71 -16.07
N PHE A 1101 21.61 55.62 -15.29
CA PHE A 1101 22.38 55.54 -14.04
C PHE A 1101 23.88 55.68 -14.28
N GLY A 1102 24.43 55.09 -15.35
CA GLY A 1102 25.84 55.23 -15.72
C GLY A 1102 26.24 56.69 -15.94
N THR A 1103 25.53 57.41 -16.80
CA THR A 1103 25.76 58.84 -17.08
C THR A 1103 25.52 59.72 -15.84
N PHE A 1104 24.59 59.34 -14.95
CA PHE A 1104 24.38 60.05 -13.69
C PHE A 1104 25.56 59.88 -12.73
N VAL A 1105 26.10 58.66 -12.59
CA VAL A 1105 27.30 58.40 -11.78
C VAL A 1105 28.52 59.10 -12.36
N GLU A 1106 28.71 59.06 -13.69
CA GLU A 1106 29.76 59.77 -14.40
C GLU A 1106 29.68 61.30 -14.16
N PHE A 1107 28.50 61.90 -14.32
CA PHE A 1107 28.27 63.31 -14.03
C PHE A 1107 28.55 63.67 -12.55
N VAL A 1108 28.05 62.87 -11.60
CA VAL A 1108 28.26 63.11 -10.17
C VAL A 1108 29.72 62.95 -9.76
N THR A 1109 30.48 62.05 -10.39
CA THR A 1109 31.92 61.85 -10.09
C THR A 1109 32.83 62.86 -10.79
N SER A 1110 32.44 63.38 -11.96
CA SER A 1110 33.23 64.37 -12.72
C SER A 1110 32.99 65.82 -12.29
N ASP A 1111 31.78 66.18 -11.86
CA ASP A 1111 31.45 67.53 -11.40
C ASP A 1111 30.61 67.55 -10.11
N VAL A 1112 31.22 67.06 -9.02
CA VAL A 1112 30.64 67.11 -7.66
C VAL A 1112 30.24 68.55 -7.27
N HIS A 1113 31.04 69.55 -7.65
CA HIS A 1113 30.81 70.95 -7.26
C HIS A 1113 29.66 71.59 -8.04
N GLY A 1114 29.58 71.40 -9.36
CA GLY A 1114 28.43 71.82 -10.16
C GLY A 1114 27.14 71.11 -9.74
N PHE A 1115 27.20 69.80 -9.43
CA PHE A 1115 26.05 69.08 -8.88
C PHE A 1115 25.59 69.63 -7.52
N LEU A 1116 26.52 69.94 -6.61
CA LEU A 1116 26.18 70.56 -5.31
C LEU A 1116 25.61 71.97 -5.48
N ASN A 1117 26.21 72.79 -6.36
CA ASN A 1117 25.73 74.13 -6.66
C ASN A 1117 24.33 74.10 -7.31
N TRP A 1118 24.08 73.19 -8.26
CA TRP A 1118 22.75 72.95 -8.81
C TRP A 1118 21.75 72.48 -7.74
N LYS A 1119 22.15 71.56 -6.86
CA LYS A 1119 21.31 71.07 -5.76
C LYS A 1119 20.97 72.17 -4.73
N ALA A 1120 21.86 73.14 -4.53
CA ALA A 1120 21.65 74.29 -3.65
C ALA A 1120 20.84 75.43 -4.30
N SER A 1121 20.91 75.58 -5.63
CA SER A 1121 20.25 76.65 -6.38
C SER A 1121 18.91 76.27 -7.03
N ARG A 1122 18.59 74.97 -7.15
CA ARG A 1122 17.33 74.51 -7.74
C ARG A 1122 16.11 74.93 -6.90
N THR A 1123 15.42 75.98 -7.34
CA THR A 1123 14.03 76.21 -6.94
C THR A 1123 13.16 75.13 -7.57
N ILE A 1124 12.56 74.27 -6.75
CA ILE A 1124 11.50 73.38 -7.20
C ILE A 1124 10.26 74.26 -7.40
N GLU A 1125 9.97 74.64 -8.64
CA GLU A 1125 8.70 75.30 -8.95
C GLU A 1125 7.53 74.38 -8.54
N PRO A 1126 6.53 74.88 -7.79
CA PRO A 1126 5.36 74.09 -7.46
C PRO A 1126 4.58 73.85 -8.75
N LYS A 1127 4.52 72.60 -9.22
CA LYS A 1127 3.72 72.25 -10.39
C LYS A 1127 2.26 72.63 -10.16
N THR A 1128 1.80 73.60 -10.94
CA THR A 1128 0.40 73.99 -11.03
C THR A 1128 -0.45 72.77 -11.40
N GLN A 1129 -1.55 72.58 -10.66
CA GLN A 1129 -2.60 71.63 -11.06
C GLN A 1129 -3.32 72.22 -12.28
N GLN A 1130 -3.21 71.58 -13.45
CA GLN A 1130 -4.07 71.86 -14.60
C GLN A 1130 -4.06 70.68 -15.59
N ALA A 1131 -5.28 70.28 -16.00
CA ALA A 1131 -5.60 69.23 -16.98
C ALA A 1131 -4.97 67.85 -16.73
#